data_AF-A0A7J6FGL0-F1
#
_entry.id   AF-A0A7J6FGL0-F1
#
_cell.length_a   1.000
_cell.length_b   1.000
_cell.length_c   1.000
_cell.angle_alpha   90.00
_cell.angle_beta   90.00
_cell.angle_gamma   90.00
#
_symmetry.space_group_name_H-M   'P 1'
#
loop_
_entity.id
_entity.type
_entity.pdbx_description
1 polymer ?
#
loop_
_entity_poly.entity_id
_entity_poly.type
_entity_poly.pdbx_seq_one_letter_code
_entity_poly.pdbx_strand_id
1 'polypeptide(L)'
;MKMDFPISIHLHWIWGFLILNSLSNHYIINAIKIRTSEVGRLCGTSEYSPLTNFIPNFIVAMDNVQIELSIENWGVSNITEPNPPVFAFAQCFGDLPPPDCRSCFAVARMKLPNCLPSVAARLYLDGCYIRYDNHSFIHETIDEKHDKIACGPPTDFSNDELMKSEFARKVKEVLAILTQKAVNKGGYAVDEDRGGVEGVFGLAQCWKTLSKDECRNCLVNASASLLNCAPASEGRAMFAGCYVRYSTDRFFHLAQRQQEEDEGSPLHDLLASNRVWIIIAGIFSAIVLGLLALFGVYVGVYCGYKSKKNKVIHEDVSITIKKSNLNFKGYMAPEYLVRGQLTEKADVYAFGVLVLEIACGRKNSAFTLGSGSILHSVWKCYKEKKISESIDPGLKSDFPIEEASNVLQIGLLCTQASVALRPSMSDVVKMLTDEEYGIPSPKQPPFLNASLLNSDETRMISEETSSSYTENSSNLYDSIVETTEKKYFAKSTFDFKLRFLVVPLWSGTSLRFSANELRERMLRKKIASESETTTVQQCVVDIITAMGFDASGDYLAVGDRGGRVVIFERKDGKHTSNQYQPRTKLEKLDFTPTWNPEFQYKTEFQSHEPEFDYLKSLEIEEKINKVRWCATPNGSLFILSTNNKTIKLWKVKERKIVDMEDTAQTRCRKAYAHAHEFNINSISTNSDCETFISADDLRINLWNLEISGQCFNIIDMKPSNMEDLTEVITIAEFHPIHCNFLAYGSSRGFIRLVDMRQSALCDHSAIILEDGGSRGSKSFFTEIVASISDMKFSKDGRYILSRDYMNLKLWDMHMDSSPVAIYKIHENLRPKFILKAYRLNMHANISLLLSPDINFWQLCELYDNDCIFDKFACCLSGDGMHYATGSYSNHLRIFSHGAGSDEGITIEASKHPVRKPVLHAAPRTRRSSLSNLTRGFYRHGNDNSSSGNNDFSCNLNSKLLHLAWHPEKNLIACAAGNSLFMYHA
;
A
#
# COMPACT_ATOMS: atom_id res chain seq x y z
N MET A 1 44.02 21.21 -24.73
CA MET A 1 44.98 20.28 -24.12
C MET A 1 44.21 19.31 -23.25
N LYS A 2 44.09 18.05 -23.65
CA LYS A 2 43.58 16.98 -22.78
C LYS A 2 44.75 16.52 -21.91
N MET A 3 44.61 16.63 -20.59
CA MET A 3 45.42 15.87 -19.65
C MET A 3 44.52 14.78 -19.08
N ASP A 4 44.75 13.54 -19.53
CA ASP A 4 44.15 12.35 -18.96
C ASP A 4 44.96 11.97 -17.69
N PHE A 5 44.29 11.91 -16.53
CA PHE A 5 44.83 11.27 -15.33
C PHE A 5 44.13 9.90 -15.13
N PRO A 6 44.89 8.82 -14.87
CA PRO A 6 44.34 7.46 -14.86
C PRO A 6 43.57 7.15 -13.57
N ILE A 7 42.36 6.63 -13.76
CA ILE A 7 41.33 6.21 -12.77
C ILE A 7 41.78 5.01 -11.90
N SER A 8 42.99 4.48 -12.11
CA SER A 8 43.45 3.21 -11.51
C SER A 8 43.63 3.23 -9.98
N ILE A 9 43.70 4.40 -9.34
CA ILE A 9 43.89 4.51 -7.88
C ILE A 9 42.54 4.42 -7.13
N HIS A 10 41.41 4.74 -7.78
CA HIS A 10 40.09 4.74 -7.13
C HIS A 10 39.50 3.33 -6.95
N LEU A 11 39.84 2.37 -7.81
CA LEU A 11 39.24 1.04 -7.77
C LEU A 11 39.77 0.20 -6.59
N HIS A 12 41.06 0.26 -6.28
CA HIS A 12 41.60 -0.53 -5.16
C HIS A 12 41.09 -0.08 -3.78
N TRP A 13 40.77 1.21 -3.63
CA TRP A 13 40.19 1.75 -2.40
C TRP A 13 38.72 1.32 -2.20
N ILE A 14 37.94 1.28 -3.27
CA ILE A 14 36.54 0.85 -3.25
C ILE A 14 36.43 -0.65 -2.98
N TRP A 15 37.31 -1.46 -3.58
CA TRP A 15 37.34 -2.90 -3.34
C TRP A 15 37.83 -3.25 -1.94
N GLY A 16 38.80 -2.51 -1.39
CA GLY A 16 39.20 -2.66 0.02
C GLY A 16 38.06 -2.36 0.99
N PHE A 17 37.30 -1.28 0.73
CA PHE A 17 36.16 -0.86 1.57
C PHE A 17 34.95 -1.79 1.44
N LEU A 18 34.70 -2.36 0.26
CA LEU A 18 33.62 -3.33 0.01
C LEU A 18 33.93 -4.72 0.54
N ILE A 19 35.19 -5.16 0.53
CA ILE A 19 35.58 -6.45 1.11
C ILE A 19 35.47 -6.39 2.65
N LEU A 20 35.91 -5.29 3.28
CA LEU A 20 35.71 -5.04 4.71
C LEU A 20 34.23 -4.88 5.10
N ASN A 21 33.38 -4.31 4.24
CA ASN A 21 31.92 -4.22 4.46
C ASN A 21 31.17 -5.52 4.18
N SER A 22 31.63 -6.36 3.23
CA SER A 22 30.99 -7.63 2.94
C SER A 22 31.28 -8.69 4.01
N LEU A 23 32.48 -8.66 4.60
CA LEU A 23 32.84 -9.53 5.72
C LEU A 23 32.16 -9.11 7.03
N SER A 24 31.81 -7.84 7.20
CA SER A 24 31.01 -7.37 8.34
C SER A 24 29.49 -7.57 8.14
N ASN A 25 28.96 -7.44 6.92
CA ASN A 25 27.53 -7.62 6.64
C ASN A 25 27.09 -9.07 6.42
N HIS A 26 27.99 -9.99 6.03
CA HIS A 26 27.67 -11.43 6.02
C HIS A 26 27.53 -12.01 7.43
N TYR A 27 28.09 -11.34 8.44
CA TYR A 27 28.00 -11.74 9.84
C TYR A 27 26.75 -11.18 10.55
N ILE A 28 26.09 -10.15 10.01
CA ILE A 28 24.95 -9.47 10.66
C ILE A 28 23.59 -9.99 10.17
N ILE A 29 23.45 -10.42 8.91
CA ILE A 29 22.13 -10.81 8.36
C ILE A 29 21.70 -12.25 8.74
N ASN A 30 22.61 -13.08 9.26
CA ASN A 30 22.26 -14.40 9.83
C ASN A 30 21.89 -14.34 11.33
N ALA A 31 21.77 -13.15 11.93
CA ALA A 31 21.34 -12.98 13.30
C ALA A 31 20.19 -11.95 13.37
N ILE A 32 18.96 -12.46 13.47
CA ILE A 32 17.79 -11.95 14.22
C ILE A 32 16.55 -12.55 13.53
N LYS A 33 16.27 -13.81 13.86
CA LYS A 33 14.94 -14.38 13.67
C LYS A 33 14.13 -14.01 14.91
N ILE A 34 13.18 -13.09 14.79
CA ILE A 34 12.34 -12.67 15.94
C ILE A 34 11.53 -13.90 16.40
N ARG A 35 11.68 -14.31 17.66
CA ARG A 35 11.18 -15.59 18.21
C ARG A 35 9.67 -15.52 18.55
N THR A 36 8.80 -15.40 17.54
CA THR A 36 7.33 -15.27 17.73
C THR A 36 6.52 -16.53 17.42
N SER A 37 7.16 -17.65 17.10
CA SER A 37 6.46 -18.92 16.80
C SER A 37 5.73 -19.46 18.03
N GLU A 38 4.52 -19.97 17.84
CA GLU A 38 3.72 -20.58 18.90
C GLU A 38 4.23 -21.98 19.24
N VAL A 39 4.49 -22.20 20.53
CA VAL A 39 5.01 -23.46 21.08
C VAL A 39 3.87 -24.27 21.68
N GLY A 40 2.94 -23.61 22.35
CA GLY A 40 1.77 -24.26 22.94
C GLY A 40 0.73 -23.27 23.41
N ARG A 41 -0.54 -23.70 23.33
CA ARG A 41 -1.70 -22.95 23.80
C ARG A 41 -2.60 -23.86 24.62
N LEU A 42 -3.07 -23.35 25.75
CA LEU A 42 -4.01 -24.01 26.64
C LEU A 42 -5.12 -23.02 26.95
N CYS A 43 -6.35 -23.36 26.59
CA CYS A 43 -7.53 -22.59 26.98
C CYS A 43 -8.22 -23.33 28.15
N GLY A 44 -8.74 -22.58 29.12
CA GLY A 44 -9.49 -23.13 30.25
C GLY A 44 -10.80 -23.77 29.81
N THR A 45 -11.39 -24.59 30.68
CA THR A 45 -12.69 -25.25 30.42
C THR A 45 -13.88 -24.49 30.99
N SER A 46 -13.65 -23.51 31.85
CA SER A 46 -14.67 -22.64 32.42
C SER A 46 -14.92 -21.44 31.51
N GLU A 47 -16.19 -21.20 31.19
CA GLU A 47 -16.63 -20.06 30.38
C GLU A 47 -17.27 -18.99 31.27
N TYR A 48 -17.15 -17.71 30.89
CA TYR A 48 -17.87 -16.62 31.55
C TYR A 48 -19.27 -16.43 30.93
N SER A 49 -20.21 -15.94 31.73
CA SER A 49 -21.52 -15.52 31.22
C SER A 49 -21.40 -14.20 30.43
N PRO A 50 -22.04 -14.06 29.26
CA PRO A 50 -21.98 -12.84 28.43
C PRO A 50 -22.43 -11.55 29.13
N LEU A 51 -23.15 -11.67 30.25
CA LEU A 51 -23.63 -10.57 31.09
C LEU A 51 -22.60 -10.07 32.13
N THR A 52 -21.40 -10.65 32.16
CA THR A 52 -20.37 -10.35 33.16
C THR A 52 -19.36 -9.29 32.68
N ASN A 53 -18.69 -8.62 33.62
CA ASN A 53 -17.64 -7.63 33.31
C ASN A 53 -16.29 -8.26 32.91
N PHE A 54 -16.26 -9.53 32.50
CA PHE A 54 -15.03 -10.25 32.21
C PHE A 54 -14.25 -9.63 31.04
N ILE A 55 -14.90 -9.34 29.90
CA ILE A 55 -14.19 -8.76 28.73
C ILE A 55 -13.60 -7.38 29.04
N PRO A 56 -14.35 -6.42 29.64
CA PRO A 56 -13.78 -5.16 30.11
C PRO A 56 -12.57 -5.35 31.04
N ASN A 57 -12.68 -6.24 32.04
CA ASN A 57 -11.59 -6.51 32.98
C ASN A 57 -10.37 -7.11 32.28
N PHE A 58 -10.59 -8.02 31.34
CA PHE A 58 -9.54 -8.62 30.52
C PHE A 58 -8.78 -7.58 29.69
N ILE A 59 -9.49 -6.65 29.06
CA ILE A 59 -8.88 -5.57 28.28
C ILE A 59 -7.99 -4.71 29.17
N VAL A 60 -8.51 -4.25 30.31
CA VAL A 60 -7.76 -3.43 31.27
C VAL A 60 -6.56 -4.20 31.81
N ALA A 61 -6.73 -5.49 32.11
CA ALA A 61 -5.64 -6.34 32.57
C ALA A 61 -4.50 -6.42 31.54
N MET A 62 -4.83 -6.64 30.27
CA MET A 62 -3.84 -6.76 29.18
C MET A 62 -3.14 -5.42 28.87
N ASP A 63 -3.83 -4.30 28.98
CA ASP A 63 -3.24 -2.98 28.77
C ASP A 63 -2.25 -2.62 29.89
N ASN A 64 -2.59 -2.91 31.15
CA ASN A 64 -1.68 -2.74 32.28
C ASN A 64 -0.40 -3.60 32.11
N VAL A 65 -0.57 -4.87 31.73
CA VAL A 65 0.56 -5.77 31.47
C VAL A 65 1.44 -5.25 30.33
N GLN A 66 0.85 -4.64 29.29
CA GLN A 66 1.63 -4.05 28.18
C GLN A 66 2.53 -2.90 28.64
N ILE A 67 2.01 -2.03 29.51
CA ILE A 67 2.75 -0.87 30.03
C ILE A 67 3.98 -1.36 30.80
N GLU A 68 3.80 -2.30 31.73
CA GLU A 68 4.90 -2.85 32.53
C GLU A 68 5.92 -3.60 31.67
N LEU A 69 5.45 -4.43 30.72
CA LEU A 69 6.30 -5.20 29.82
C LEU A 69 7.17 -4.31 28.93
N SER A 70 6.72 -3.09 28.62
CA SER A 70 7.50 -2.14 27.83
C SER A 70 8.71 -1.55 28.56
N ILE A 71 8.70 -1.59 29.90
CA ILE A 71 9.74 -1.05 30.78
C ILE A 71 10.65 -2.17 31.29
N GLU A 72 10.05 -3.24 31.83
CA GLU A 72 10.77 -4.28 32.58
C GLU A 72 10.89 -5.60 31.81
N ASN A 73 10.35 -5.72 30.59
CA ASN A 73 10.21 -6.95 29.81
C ASN A 73 9.34 -8.05 30.47
N TRP A 74 8.57 -7.69 31.50
CA TRP A 74 7.51 -8.50 32.11
C TRP A 74 6.50 -7.59 32.83
N GLY A 75 5.31 -8.13 33.15
CA GLY A 75 4.28 -7.39 33.86
C GLY A 75 3.19 -8.28 34.45
N VAL A 76 2.49 -7.76 35.46
CA VAL A 76 1.37 -8.41 36.15
C VAL A 76 0.21 -7.43 36.33
N SER A 77 -1.03 -7.90 36.19
CA SER A 77 -2.21 -7.09 36.46
C SER A 77 -3.27 -7.91 37.17
N ASN A 78 -3.82 -7.33 38.23
CA ASN A 78 -4.81 -7.95 39.11
C ASN A 78 -6.06 -7.07 39.12
N ILE A 79 -7.08 -7.44 38.36
CA ILE A 79 -8.37 -6.74 38.33
C ILE A 79 -9.34 -7.53 39.19
N THR A 80 -9.69 -7.01 40.37
CA THR A 80 -10.57 -7.71 41.32
C THR A 80 -12.02 -7.25 41.26
N GLU A 81 -12.28 -6.04 40.78
CA GLU A 81 -13.62 -5.45 40.71
C GLU A 81 -13.80 -4.64 39.41
N PRO A 82 -15.02 -4.62 38.81
CA PRO A 82 -16.22 -5.38 39.20
C PRO A 82 -16.12 -6.87 38.81
N ASN A 83 -16.76 -7.78 39.56
CA ASN A 83 -16.66 -9.23 39.30
C ASN A 83 -17.10 -9.64 37.88
N PRO A 84 -16.51 -10.71 37.30
CA PRO A 84 -15.48 -11.59 37.87
C PRO A 84 -14.05 -11.04 37.75
N PRO A 85 -13.14 -11.41 38.68
CA PRO A 85 -11.76 -10.94 38.65
C PRO A 85 -10.98 -11.52 37.47
N VAL A 86 -9.98 -10.78 36.99
CA VAL A 86 -9.02 -11.20 35.96
C VAL A 86 -7.60 -10.94 36.45
N PHE A 87 -6.83 -12.02 36.56
CA PHE A 87 -5.40 -11.99 36.85
C PHE A 87 -4.66 -12.25 35.55
N ALA A 88 -3.70 -11.39 35.20
CA ALA A 88 -2.92 -11.50 33.97
C ALA A 88 -1.42 -11.35 34.25
N PHE A 89 -0.61 -12.11 33.54
CA PHE A 89 0.85 -12.09 33.64
C PHE A 89 1.46 -12.31 32.26
N ALA A 90 2.50 -11.53 31.93
CA ALA A 90 3.31 -11.77 30.75
C ALA A 90 4.79 -11.55 31.04
N GLN A 91 5.65 -12.35 30.42
CA GLN A 91 7.09 -12.21 30.55
C GLN A 91 7.79 -12.66 29.27
N CYS A 92 8.73 -11.83 28.79
CA CYS A 92 9.64 -12.20 27.71
C CYS A 92 10.82 -13.01 28.24
N PHE A 93 11.43 -13.82 27.36
CA PHE A 93 12.63 -14.54 27.72
C PHE A 93 13.83 -13.61 27.89
N GLY A 94 14.71 -13.93 28.84
CA GLY A 94 15.77 -13.02 29.28
C GLY A 94 16.83 -12.68 28.22
N ASP A 95 16.87 -13.38 27.09
CA ASP A 95 17.71 -13.06 25.93
C ASP A 95 17.08 -12.05 24.96
N LEU A 96 15.79 -11.73 25.07
CA LEU A 96 15.11 -10.83 24.14
C LEU A 96 15.31 -9.36 24.53
N PRO A 97 15.78 -8.50 23.60
CA PRO A 97 15.84 -7.06 23.82
C PRO A 97 14.43 -6.43 23.86
N PRO A 98 14.24 -5.25 24.47
CA PRO A 98 12.93 -4.58 24.57
C PRO A 98 12.11 -4.46 23.27
N PRO A 99 12.67 -4.14 22.08
CA PRO A 99 11.89 -4.11 20.84
C PRO A 99 11.35 -5.49 20.42
N ASP A 100 12.14 -6.54 20.58
CA ASP A 100 11.73 -7.91 20.24
C ASP A 100 10.71 -8.44 21.24
N CYS A 101 10.86 -8.07 22.52
CA CYS A 101 9.89 -8.37 23.56
C CYS A 101 8.51 -7.75 23.26
N ARG A 102 8.46 -6.46 22.88
CA ARG A 102 7.22 -5.80 22.44
C ARG A 102 6.58 -6.49 21.24
N SER A 103 7.40 -6.91 20.28
CA SER A 103 6.93 -7.61 19.09
C SER A 103 6.35 -8.99 19.42
N CYS A 104 6.98 -9.74 20.34
CA CYS A 104 6.45 -11.03 20.82
C CYS A 104 5.11 -10.86 21.54
N PHE A 105 5.01 -9.87 22.44
CA PHE A 105 3.79 -9.61 23.18
C PHE A 105 2.62 -9.16 22.28
N ALA A 106 2.89 -8.36 21.24
CA ALA A 106 1.87 -7.95 20.27
C ALA A 106 1.26 -9.17 19.54
N VAL A 107 2.09 -10.11 19.09
CA VAL A 107 1.63 -11.37 18.47
C VAL A 107 0.79 -12.18 19.45
N ALA A 108 1.22 -12.26 20.71
CA ALA A 108 0.50 -12.98 21.74
C ALA A 108 -0.88 -12.36 22.05
N ARG A 109 -0.98 -11.01 22.12
CA ARG A 109 -2.27 -10.29 22.25
C ARG A 109 -3.25 -10.59 21.11
N MET A 110 -2.76 -10.83 19.88
CA MET A 110 -3.63 -11.22 18.77
C MET A 110 -4.08 -12.69 18.84
N LYS A 111 -3.29 -13.56 19.48
CA LYS A 111 -3.58 -15.01 19.55
C LYS A 111 -4.46 -15.40 20.74
N LEU A 112 -4.36 -14.68 21.86
CA LEU A 112 -5.12 -14.93 23.09
C LEU A 112 -6.65 -14.89 22.94
N PRO A 113 -7.26 -13.99 22.12
CA PRO A 113 -8.71 -13.95 21.92
C PRO A 113 -9.31 -15.25 21.40
N ASN A 114 -8.51 -16.11 20.73
CA ASN A 114 -8.97 -17.43 20.28
C ASN A 114 -9.33 -18.40 21.42
N CYS A 115 -8.95 -18.09 22.67
CA CYS A 115 -9.38 -18.85 23.83
C CYS A 115 -10.69 -18.35 24.44
N LEU A 116 -11.24 -17.22 23.99
CA LEU A 116 -12.56 -16.76 24.43
C LEU A 116 -13.64 -17.72 23.91
N PRO A 117 -14.69 -18.06 24.69
CA PRO A 117 -15.12 -17.42 25.94
C PRO A 117 -14.52 -18.01 27.24
N SER A 118 -13.39 -18.71 27.19
CA SER A 118 -12.75 -19.26 28.40
C SER A 118 -12.26 -18.15 29.34
N VAL A 119 -12.40 -18.35 30.65
CA VAL A 119 -11.91 -17.39 31.67
C VAL A 119 -10.44 -17.53 32.01
N ALA A 120 -9.77 -18.52 31.43
CA ALA A 120 -8.36 -18.79 31.63
C ALA A 120 -7.69 -19.16 30.30
N ALA A 121 -6.45 -18.72 30.10
CA ALA A 121 -5.60 -19.23 29.03
C ALA A 121 -4.11 -19.10 29.35
N ARG A 122 -3.31 -20.01 28.81
CA ARG A 122 -1.84 -19.98 28.81
C ARG A 122 -1.34 -20.07 27.37
N LEU A 123 -0.47 -19.15 26.99
CA LEU A 123 0.16 -19.10 25.67
C LEU A 123 1.68 -19.07 25.82
N TYR A 124 2.34 -20.07 25.26
CA TYR A 124 3.80 -20.19 25.19
C TYR A 124 4.23 -19.87 23.76
N LEU A 125 4.91 -18.75 23.56
CA LEU A 125 5.63 -18.44 22.32
C LEU A 125 7.12 -18.71 22.52
N ASP A 126 7.86 -18.82 21.42
CA ASP A 126 9.29 -19.13 21.50
C ASP A 126 10.12 -18.00 22.12
N GLY A 127 9.57 -16.79 22.27
CA GLY A 127 10.22 -15.63 22.89
C GLY A 127 9.54 -15.07 24.13
N CYS A 128 8.28 -15.45 24.43
CA CYS A 128 7.52 -14.88 25.54
C CYS A 128 6.39 -15.80 26.00
N TYR A 129 5.96 -15.60 27.24
CA TYR A 129 4.87 -16.34 27.88
C TYR A 129 3.78 -15.37 28.35
N ILE A 130 2.52 -15.75 28.16
CA ILE A 130 1.37 -14.99 28.67
C ILE A 130 0.34 -15.94 29.28
N ARG A 131 -0.21 -15.54 30.43
CA ARG A 131 -1.34 -16.21 31.09
C ARG A 131 -2.37 -15.19 31.58
N TYR A 132 -3.64 -15.53 31.44
CA TYR A 132 -4.71 -14.93 32.23
C TYR A 132 -5.56 -16.01 32.88
N ASP A 133 -6.17 -15.68 34.00
CA ASP A 133 -6.99 -16.59 34.79
C ASP A 133 -8.00 -15.83 35.68
N ASN A 134 -8.99 -16.54 36.21
CA ASN A 134 -9.98 -15.97 37.14
C ASN A 134 -9.62 -16.14 38.62
N HIS A 135 -8.51 -16.82 38.92
CA HIS A 135 -7.90 -16.89 40.24
C HIS A 135 -6.45 -16.40 40.21
N SER A 136 -5.92 -16.04 41.38
CA SER A 136 -4.52 -15.66 41.49
C SER A 136 -3.63 -16.89 41.36
N PHE A 137 -2.79 -16.92 40.33
CA PHE A 137 -1.81 -17.98 40.06
C PHE A 137 -0.38 -17.54 40.40
N ILE A 138 -0.23 -16.43 41.11
CA ILE A 138 1.06 -15.97 41.63
C ILE A 138 1.54 -17.04 42.62
N HIS A 139 2.80 -17.47 42.53
CA HIS A 139 3.38 -18.61 43.27
C HIS A 139 3.01 -20.03 42.78
N GLU A 140 2.25 -20.18 41.69
CA GLU A 140 2.04 -21.52 41.09
C GLU A 140 3.32 -22.04 40.42
N THR A 141 3.87 -23.14 40.95
CA THR A 141 5.10 -23.75 40.44
C THR A 141 4.84 -24.85 39.42
N ILE A 142 3.88 -25.74 39.69
CA ILE A 142 3.58 -26.95 38.93
C ILE A 142 2.07 -27.12 38.86
N ASP A 143 1.57 -27.58 37.72
CA ASP A 143 0.18 -27.94 37.48
C ASP A 143 0.11 -29.25 36.71
N GLU A 144 -0.08 -30.37 37.43
CA GLU A 144 -0.08 -31.72 36.86
C GLU A 144 -1.08 -31.93 35.70
N LYS A 145 -2.12 -31.09 35.61
CA LYS A 145 -3.14 -31.20 34.54
C LYS A 145 -2.72 -30.50 33.25
N HIS A 146 -1.95 -29.42 33.36
CA HIS A 146 -1.67 -28.50 32.26
C HIS A 146 -0.19 -28.44 31.87
N ASP A 147 0.71 -28.91 32.74
CA ASP A 147 2.14 -28.99 32.46
C ASP A 147 2.40 -30.01 31.35
N LYS A 148 3.12 -29.59 30.31
CA LYS A 148 3.35 -30.39 29.10
C LYS A 148 4.81 -30.42 28.70
N ILE A 149 5.21 -31.56 28.12
CA ILE A 149 6.54 -31.77 27.55
C ILE A 149 6.35 -32.03 26.05
N ALA A 150 7.15 -31.36 25.23
CA ALA A 150 7.19 -31.57 23.78
C ALA A 150 8.61 -31.97 23.37
N CYS A 151 8.77 -33.17 22.82
CA CYS A 151 10.04 -33.65 22.27
C CYS A 151 10.03 -33.49 20.75
N GLY A 152 11.17 -33.10 20.18
CA GLY A 152 11.38 -32.94 18.74
C GLY A 152 11.67 -34.25 18.02
N PRO A 153 12.04 -34.19 16.73
CA PRO A 153 12.43 -35.38 15.98
C PRO A 153 13.70 -36.02 16.57
N PRO A 154 13.92 -37.33 16.40
CA PRO A 154 15.16 -37.99 16.80
C PRO A 154 16.36 -37.42 16.03
N THR A 155 17.54 -37.40 16.66
CA THR A 155 18.79 -37.03 15.97
C THR A 155 19.23 -38.09 14.95
N ASP A 156 20.06 -37.70 13.97
CA ASP A 156 20.54 -38.58 12.89
C ASP A 156 21.35 -39.78 13.42
N PHE A 157 21.93 -39.66 14.62
CA PHE A 157 22.70 -40.72 15.30
C PHE A 157 21.84 -41.63 16.18
N SER A 158 20.51 -41.52 16.13
CA SER A 158 19.55 -42.30 16.91
C SER A 158 19.49 -43.81 16.58
N ASN A 159 20.47 -44.36 15.86
CA ASN A 159 20.61 -45.80 15.63
C ASN A 159 21.80 -46.41 16.39
N ASP A 160 22.76 -45.61 16.88
CA ASP A 160 23.92 -46.09 17.64
C ASP A 160 23.69 -45.92 19.14
N GLU A 161 23.66 -47.04 19.89
CA GLU A 161 23.43 -47.04 21.34
C GLU A 161 24.48 -46.24 22.13
N LEU A 162 25.74 -46.24 21.68
CA LEU A 162 26.81 -45.52 22.37
C LEU A 162 26.57 -44.02 22.27
N MET A 163 26.25 -43.53 21.07
CA MET A 163 26.01 -42.11 20.77
C MET A 163 24.75 -41.60 21.46
N LYS A 164 23.69 -42.43 21.57
CA LYS A 164 22.48 -42.12 22.35
C LYS A 164 22.80 -41.89 23.84
N SER A 165 23.59 -42.80 24.42
CA SER A 165 23.94 -42.72 25.84
C SER A 165 24.81 -41.49 26.14
N GLU A 166 25.72 -41.13 25.23
CA GLU A 166 26.56 -39.94 25.35
C GLU A 166 25.73 -38.65 25.22
N PHE A 167 24.80 -38.58 24.25
CA PHE A 167 23.92 -37.43 24.08
C PHE A 167 23.00 -37.24 25.29
N ALA A 168 22.39 -38.33 25.80
CA ALA A 168 21.55 -38.27 27.00
C ALA A 168 22.33 -37.80 28.24
N ARG A 169 23.60 -38.22 28.39
CA ARG A 169 24.48 -37.73 29.46
C ARG A 169 24.72 -36.21 29.33
N LYS A 170 24.99 -35.71 28.13
CA LYS A 170 25.19 -34.27 27.88
C LYS A 170 23.95 -33.44 28.17
N VAL A 171 22.78 -33.90 27.71
CA VAL A 171 21.50 -33.24 28.02
C VAL A 171 21.31 -33.16 29.54
N LYS A 172 21.61 -34.24 30.27
CA LYS A 172 21.53 -34.25 31.74
C LYS A 172 22.47 -33.24 32.40
N GLU A 173 23.71 -33.14 31.92
CA GLU A 173 24.71 -32.21 32.45
C GLU A 173 24.32 -30.75 32.19
N VAL A 174 23.94 -30.42 30.95
CA VAL A 174 23.51 -29.07 30.57
C VAL A 174 22.27 -28.65 31.36
N LEU A 175 21.26 -29.53 31.51
CA LEU A 175 20.06 -29.22 32.28
C LEU A 175 20.36 -29.04 33.79
N ALA A 176 21.27 -29.83 34.37
CA ALA A 176 21.67 -29.68 35.77
C ALA A 176 22.40 -28.35 36.03
N ILE A 177 23.28 -27.92 35.14
CA ILE A 177 23.97 -26.63 35.27
C ILE A 177 22.98 -25.49 35.06
N LEU A 178 22.10 -25.59 34.05
CA LEU A 178 21.07 -24.59 33.75
C LEU A 178 20.16 -24.30 34.93
N THR A 179 19.64 -25.35 35.57
CA THR A 179 18.75 -25.21 36.72
C THR A 179 19.43 -24.48 37.87
N GLN A 180 20.67 -24.82 38.22
CA GLN A 180 21.42 -24.14 39.27
C GLN A 180 21.74 -22.68 38.89
N LYS A 181 22.14 -22.44 37.64
CA LYS A 181 22.53 -21.11 37.13
C LYS A 181 21.32 -20.16 37.06
N ALA A 182 20.14 -20.65 36.67
CA ALA A 182 18.91 -19.86 36.59
C ALA A 182 18.43 -19.43 37.98
N VAL A 183 18.45 -20.34 38.96
CA VAL A 183 18.09 -20.02 40.36
C VAL A 183 19.02 -18.94 40.94
N ASN A 184 20.32 -19.00 40.65
CA ASN A 184 21.29 -18.03 41.14
C ASN A 184 21.22 -16.67 40.42
N LYS A 185 20.87 -16.65 39.13
CA LYS A 185 20.82 -15.44 38.28
C LYS A 185 19.42 -14.83 38.16
N GLY A 186 18.61 -14.90 39.22
CA GLY A 186 17.32 -14.21 39.27
C GLY A 186 16.29 -14.75 38.28
N GLY A 187 16.36 -16.05 37.96
CA GLY A 187 15.32 -16.80 37.27
C GLY A 187 15.54 -17.06 35.79
N TYR A 188 16.67 -16.68 35.20
CA TYR A 188 17.00 -16.95 33.79
C TYR A 188 18.45 -17.39 33.61
N ALA A 189 18.68 -18.44 32.83
CA ALA A 189 20.02 -18.84 32.43
C ALA A 189 20.04 -19.58 31.09
N VAL A 190 21.21 -19.51 30.45
CA VAL A 190 21.58 -20.28 29.26
C VAL A 190 22.91 -20.98 29.50
N ASP A 191 23.09 -22.12 28.84
CA ASP A 191 24.28 -22.96 28.94
C ASP A 191 24.45 -23.79 27.67
N GLU A 192 25.69 -24.19 27.39
CA GLU A 192 26.04 -24.91 26.17
C GLU A 192 27.17 -25.91 26.44
N ASP A 193 27.07 -27.09 25.84
CA ASP A 193 28.18 -28.03 25.70
C ASP A 193 28.43 -28.25 24.19
N ARG A 194 29.64 -27.90 23.74
CA ARG A 194 30.06 -27.95 22.32
C ARG A 194 31.03 -29.09 22.01
N GLY A 195 31.34 -29.98 22.95
CA GLY A 195 32.30 -31.08 22.76
C GLY A 195 31.67 -32.39 22.29
N GLY A 196 32.40 -33.22 21.52
CA GLY A 196 32.01 -34.60 21.15
C GLY A 196 31.07 -34.72 19.93
N VAL A 197 30.14 -35.68 19.98
CA VAL A 197 29.26 -36.13 18.87
C VAL A 197 28.37 -35.02 18.29
N GLU A 198 27.63 -34.32 19.15
CA GLU A 198 26.72 -33.23 18.78
C GLU A 198 26.56 -32.27 19.95
N GLY A 199 26.41 -30.98 19.67
CA GLY A 199 26.31 -29.93 20.69
C GLY A 199 24.93 -29.89 21.34
N VAL A 200 24.87 -29.48 22.61
CA VAL A 200 23.60 -29.28 23.35
C VAL A 200 23.54 -27.86 23.85
N PHE A 201 22.53 -27.12 23.42
CA PHE A 201 22.23 -25.76 23.85
C PHE A 201 20.96 -25.76 24.67
N GLY A 202 20.96 -25.12 25.83
CA GLY A 202 19.76 -25.04 26.64
C GLY A 202 19.51 -23.68 27.28
N LEU A 203 18.24 -23.46 27.60
CA LEU A 203 17.70 -22.25 28.18
C LEU A 203 16.69 -22.64 29.26
N ALA A 204 16.79 -22.00 30.42
CA ALA A 204 15.88 -22.20 31.54
C ALA A 204 15.41 -20.85 32.08
N GLN A 205 14.09 -20.71 32.24
CA GLN A 205 13.48 -19.53 32.84
C GLN A 205 12.37 -19.92 33.81
N CYS A 206 12.39 -19.36 35.01
CA CYS A 206 11.24 -19.36 35.92
C CYS A 206 10.60 -17.98 35.94
N TRP A 207 9.31 -17.93 36.24
CA TRP A 207 8.57 -16.67 36.23
C TRP A 207 8.96 -15.78 37.40
N LYS A 208 9.01 -14.46 37.17
CA LYS A 208 9.39 -13.46 38.18
C LYS A 208 8.46 -13.41 39.39
N THR A 209 7.26 -13.98 39.27
CA THR A 209 6.29 -14.14 40.35
C THR A 209 6.69 -15.19 41.38
N LEU A 210 7.70 -16.03 41.11
CA LEU A 210 8.15 -17.09 42.00
C LEU A 210 9.33 -16.66 42.90
N SER A 211 9.34 -17.17 44.13
CA SER A 211 10.51 -17.12 45.01
C SER A 211 11.64 -18.03 44.53
N LYS A 212 12.82 -17.91 45.13
CA LYS A 212 14.00 -18.72 44.75
C LYS A 212 13.78 -20.23 44.93
N ASP A 213 13.09 -20.63 46.00
CA ASP A 213 12.81 -22.04 46.30
C ASP A 213 11.72 -22.60 45.38
N GLU A 214 10.70 -21.80 45.08
CA GLU A 214 9.65 -22.12 44.10
C GLU A 214 10.21 -22.27 42.69
N CYS A 215 11.07 -21.34 42.27
CA CYS A 215 11.79 -21.40 41.01
C CYS A 215 12.65 -22.68 40.92
N ARG A 216 13.37 -23.03 42.01
CA ARG A 216 14.15 -24.27 42.08
C ARG A 216 13.26 -25.51 41.90
N ASN A 217 12.13 -25.56 42.60
CA ASN A 217 11.20 -26.69 42.52
C ASN A 217 10.69 -26.92 41.09
N CYS A 218 10.23 -25.85 40.42
CA CYS A 218 9.75 -25.95 39.03
C CYS A 218 10.86 -26.42 38.08
N LEU A 219 12.04 -25.80 38.15
CA LEU A 219 13.16 -26.09 37.25
C LEU A 219 13.68 -27.52 37.43
N VAL A 220 13.73 -28.05 38.66
CA VAL A 220 14.15 -29.44 38.93
C VAL A 220 13.15 -30.43 38.33
N ASN A 221 11.84 -30.21 38.48
CA ASN A 221 10.84 -31.12 37.93
C ASN A 221 10.74 -31.02 36.39
N ALA A 222 10.87 -29.82 35.83
CA ALA A 222 10.91 -29.61 34.38
C ALA A 222 12.16 -30.26 33.75
N SER A 223 13.33 -30.12 34.38
CA SER A 223 14.57 -30.75 33.89
C SER A 223 14.55 -32.26 34.01
N ALA A 224 14.07 -32.82 35.13
CA ALA A 224 13.89 -34.27 35.28
C ALA A 224 12.96 -34.85 34.22
N SER A 225 11.88 -34.12 33.91
CA SER A 225 10.91 -34.49 32.88
C SER A 225 11.48 -34.47 31.46
N LEU A 226 12.37 -33.52 31.16
CA LEU A 226 13.03 -33.39 29.85
C LEU A 226 14.05 -34.50 29.55
N LEU A 227 14.57 -35.18 30.57
CA LEU A 227 15.49 -36.31 30.36
C LEU A 227 14.84 -37.43 29.54
N ASN A 228 13.51 -37.57 29.62
CA ASN A 228 12.75 -38.56 28.85
C ASN A 228 12.67 -38.23 27.35
N CYS A 229 13.02 -37.00 26.92
CA CYS A 229 13.04 -36.63 25.51
C CYS A 229 14.31 -37.08 24.80
N ALA A 230 15.42 -37.35 25.50
CA ALA A 230 16.64 -37.80 24.84
C ALA A 230 16.41 -39.20 24.20
N PRO A 231 16.78 -39.43 22.92
CA PRO A 231 17.75 -38.67 22.11
C PRO A 231 17.11 -37.72 21.07
N ALA A 232 15.96 -37.11 21.33
CA ALA A 232 15.37 -36.10 20.44
C ALA A 232 16.28 -34.87 20.31
N SER A 233 16.31 -34.28 19.11
CA SER A 233 17.12 -33.11 18.77
C SER A 233 16.72 -31.84 19.53
N GLU A 234 15.46 -31.76 19.98
CA GLU A 234 14.99 -30.72 20.88
C GLU A 234 14.03 -31.28 21.93
N GLY A 235 13.93 -30.60 23.06
CA GLY A 235 12.94 -30.87 24.09
C GLY A 235 12.50 -29.58 24.78
N ARG A 236 11.20 -29.43 25.02
CA ARG A 236 10.57 -28.25 25.64
C ARG A 236 9.67 -28.67 26.79
N ALA A 237 9.91 -28.14 27.99
CA ALA A 237 9.03 -28.27 29.14
C ALA A 237 8.28 -26.95 29.37
N MET A 238 6.96 -27.02 29.27
CA MET A 238 6.03 -25.91 29.48
C MET A 238 5.29 -26.15 30.80
N PHE A 239 5.83 -25.61 31.89
CA PHE A 239 5.27 -25.77 33.23
C PHE A 239 4.56 -24.47 33.65
N ALA A 240 3.70 -24.56 34.67
CA ALA A 240 2.97 -23.41 35.21
C ALA A 240 3.92 -22.31 35.70
N GLY A 241 5.04 -22.69 36.33
CA GLY A 241 6.02 -21.78 36.93
C GLY A 241 7.30 -21.51 36.13
N CYS A 242 7.58 -22.29 35.08
CA CYS A 242 8.84 -22.21 34.35
C CYS A 242 8.77 -22.79 32.94
N TYR A 243 9.75 -22.42 32.13
CA TYR A 243 9.99 -22.92 30.79
C TYR A 243 11.44 -23.37 30.65
N VAL A 244 11.65 -24.58 30.15
CA VAL A 244 12.98 -25.14 29.90
C VAL A 244 13.03 -25.70 28.48
N ARG A 245 14.07 -25.37 27.72
CA ARG A 245 14.29 -25.88 26.37
C ARG A 245 15.73 -26.33 26.20
N TYR A 246 15.93 -27.48 25.58
CA TYR A 246 17.21 -27.85 24.99
C TYR A 246 17.06 -28.09 23.47
N SER A 247 18.16 -27.94 22.74
CA SER A 247 18.22 -28.11 21.28
C SER A 247 19.65 -28.44 20.86
N THR A 248 19.81 -29.17 19.76
CA THR A 248 21.11 -29.37 19.10
C THR A 248 21.56 -28.12 18.35
N ASP A 249 20.61 -27.27 17.92
CA ASP A 249 20.88 -25.96 17.34
C ASP A 249 20.84 -24.85 18.38
N ARG A 250 21.73 -23.85 18.25
CA ARG A 250 21.73 -22.67 19.12
C ARG A 250 20.57 -21.73 18.80
N PHE A 251 19.80 -21.33 19.82
CA PHE A 251 18.56 -20.54 19.65
C PHE A 251 18.45 -19.27 20.51
N PHE A 252 19.47 -18.92 21.31
CA PHE A 252 19.47 -17.76 22.20
C PHE A 252 20.67 -16.83 21.97
N HIS A 253 20.48 -15.52 22.22
CA HIS A 253 21.53 -14.52 22.13
C HIS A 253 22.40 -14.51 23.40
N LEU A 254 23.73 -14.50 23.24
CA LEU A 254 24.64 -14.17 24.35
C LEU A 254 24.92 -12.67 24.28
N ALA A 255 24.39 -11.90 25.24
CA ALA A 255 24.90 -10.55 25.48
C ALA A 255 26.40 -10.68 25.82
N GLN A 256 27.27 -10.07 25.00
CA GLN A 256 28.71 -10.08 25.22
C GLN A 256 29.04 -9.62 26.65
N ARG A 257 29.64 -10.50 27.46
CA ARG A 257 30.25 -10.10 28.75
C ARG A 257 31.69 -9.65 28.49
N GLN A 258 32.01 -8.46 28.99
CA GLN A 258 33.37 -8.04 29.32
C GLN A 258 34.00 -9.11 30.25
N GLN A 259 35.21 -9.57 29.92
CA GLN A 259 35.95 -10.55 30.71
C GLN A 259 36.61 -9.89 31.94
N GLU A 260 36.35 -10.48 33.11
CA GLU A 260 37.25 -10.46 34.26
C GLU A 260 38.48 -11.36 33.97
N GLU A 261 39.60 -10.97 34.57
CA GLU A 261 40.96 -11.53 34.47
C GLU A 261 41.06 -12.98 34.96
N ASP A 262 41.86 -13.83 34.30
CA ASP A 262 43.02 -14.50 34.92
C ASP A 262 43.95 -15.23 33.91
N GLU A 263 45.17 -15.46 34.40
CA GLU A 263 46.48 -15.69 33.76
C GLU A 263 46.70 -16.79 32.68
N GLY A 264 47.62 -16.50 31.75
CA GLY A 264 48.76 -17.41 31.46
C GLY A 264 48.87 -18.04 30.06
N SER A 265 49.61 -17.41 29.13
CA SER A 265 50.75 -18.03 28.39
C SER A 265 51.32 -17.13 27.27
N PRO A 266 52.63 -17.27 26.94
CA PRO A 266 53.42 -16.22 26.30
C PRO A 266 53.55 -16.44 24.79
N LEU A 267 52.77 -15.72 23.98
CA LEU A 267 53.02 -15.59 22.54
C LEU A 267 52.55 -14.25 21.98
N HIS A 268 52.59 -13.17 22.77
CA HIS A 268 52.02 -11.87 22.37
C HIS A 268 53.02 -10.71 22.33
N ASP A 269 54.31 -10.97 22.57
CA ASP A 269 55.34 -9.92 22.68
C ASP A 269 55.89 -9.38 21.34
N LEU A 270 55.42 -9.86 20.18
CA LEU A 270 55.87 -9.32 18.89
C LEU A 270 54.90 -8.29 18.26
N LEU A 271 53.68 -8.13 18.80
CA LEU A 271 52.65 -7.25 18.23
C LEU A 271 52.32 -6.02 19.09
N ALA A 272 52.99 -5.83 20.23
CA ALA A 272 52.71 -4.76 21.19
C ALA A 272 53.58 -3.50 21.02
N SER A 273 53.72 -2.98 19.79
CA SER A 273 54.31 -1.64 19.60
C SER A 273 53.23 -0.63 19.22
N ASN A 274 52.79 0.15 20.21
CA ASN A 274 51.86 1.28 20.06
C ASN A 274 52.33 2.31 19.02
N ARG A 275 53.62 2.33 18.65
CA ARG A 275 54.14 3.22 17.61
C ARG A 275 53.66 2.84 16.22
N VAL A 276 53.44 1.55 15.95
CA VAL A 276 52.98 1.08 14.63
C VAL A 276 51.50 1.45 14.43
N TRP A 277 50.68 1.28 15.47
CA TRP A 277 49.26 1.65 15.44
C TRP A 277 49.02 3.15 15.32
N ILE A 278 49.84 3.98 15.98
CA ILE A 278 49.73 5.45 15.88
C ILE A 278 50.10 5.93 14.47
N ILE A 279 51.12 5.34 13.85
CA ILE A 279 51.53 5.69 12.48
C ILE A 279 50.46 5.25 11.48
N ILE A 280 49.87 4.05 11.63
CA ILE A 280 48.80 3.56 10.76
C ILE A 280 47.53 4.42 10.89
N ALA A 281 47.15 4.79 12.13
CA ALA A 281 46.00 5.66 12.37
C ALA A 281 46.21 7.08 11.81
N GLY A 282 47.43 7.62 11.91
CA GLY A 282 47.79 8.92 11.33
C GLY A 282 47.72 8.93 9.80
N ILE A 283 48.22 7.87 9.15
CA ILE A 283 48.15 7.71 7.70
C ILE A 283 46.70 7.54 7.24
N PHE A 284 45.90 6.76 7.96
CA PHE A 284 44.49 6.55 7.63
C PHE A 284 43.68 7.85 7.78
N SER A 285 43.91 8.61 8.85
CA SER A 285 43.27 9.90 9.09
C SER A 285 43.62 10.94 8.01
N ALA A 286 44.89 11.00 7.59
CA ALA A 286 45.33 11.88 6.51
C ALA A 286 44.67 11.55 5.17
N ILE A 287 44.45 10.27 4.87
CA ILE A 287 43.80 9.85 3.62
C ILE A 287 42.29 10.12 3.67
N VAL A 288 41.64 9.90 4.81
CA VAL A 288 40.22 10.24 5.00
C VAL A 288 39.99 11.74 4.87
N LEU A 289 40.87 12.58 5.44
CA LEU A 289 40.82 14.03 5.28
C LEU A 289 41.05 14.48 3.83
N GLY A 290 41.97 13.81 3.11
CA GLY A 290 42.18 14.05 1.68
C GLY A 290 40.96 13.71 0.83
N LEU A 291 40.29 12.59 1.11
CA LEU A 291 39.06 12.16 0.43
C LEU A 291 37.87 13.08 0.76
N LEU A 292 37.77 13.56 2.00
CA LEU A 292 36.75 14.54 2.41
C LEU A 292 36.98 15.91 1.77
N ALA A 293 38.24 16.34 1.59
CA ALA A 293 38.56 17.56 0.86
C ALA A 293 38.20 17.44 -0.63
N LEU A 294 38.50 16.30 -1.27
CA LEU A 294 38.09 16.01 -2.65
C LEU A 294 36.57 15.94 -2.81
N PHE A 295 35.87 15.35 -1.84
CA PHE A 295 34.41 15.34 -1.79
C PHE A 295 33.84 16.75 -1.55
N GLY A 296 34.48 17.56 -0.71
CA GLY A 296 34.11 18.96 -0.48
C GLY A 296 34.28 19.83 -1.72
N VAL A 297 35.33 19.61 -2.51
CA VAL A 297 35.53 20.27 -3.82
C VAL A 297 34.51 19.77 -4.84
N TYR A 298 34.23 18.46 -4.87
CA TYR A 298 33.18 17.86 -5.72
C TYR A 298 31.79 18.42 -5.39
N VAL A 299 31.44 18.50 -4.11
CA VAL A 299 30.20 19.11 -3.61
C VAL A 299 30.19 20.62 -3.85
N GLY A 300 31.32 21.32 -3.73
CA GLY A 300 31.42 22.74 -4.07
C GLY A 300 31.15 23.01 -5.56
N VAL A 301 31.69 22.16 -6.45
CA VAL A 301 31.42 22.21 -7.89
C VAL A 301 29.99 21.77 -8.21
N TYR A 302 29.47 20.74 -7.55
CA TYR A 302 28.10 20.23 -7.72
C TYR A 302 27.04 21.19 -7.15
N CYS A 303 27.28 21.84 -6.02
CA CYS A 303 26.44 22.87 -5.41
C CYS A 303 26.54 24.19 -6.18
N GLY A 304 27.70 24.54 -6.75
CA GLY A 304 27.84 25.63 -7.72
C GLY A 304 27.03 25.36 -9.00
N TYR A 305 26.96 24.10 -9.43
CA TYR A 305 26.12 23.63 -10.54
C TYR A 305 24.62 23.58 -10.18
N LYS A 306 24.29 23.33 -8.90
CA LYS A 306 22.91 23.22 -8.36
C LYS A 306 22.33 24.56 -7.86
N SER A 307 23.14 25.60 -7.67
CA SER A 307 22.71 26.96 -7.28
C SER A 307 21.88 27.68 -8.37
N LYS A 308 21.72 27.07 -9.55
CA LYS A 308 20.75 27.52 -10.57
C LYS A 308 19.58 26.56 -10.82
N LYS A 309 19.46 25.44 -10.09
CA LYS A 309 18.44 24.45 -10.45
C LYS A 309 17.77 23.65 -9.35
N ASN A 310 18.01 23.81 -8.05
CA ASN A 310 17.12 23.23 -7.02
C ASN A 310 17.43 23.73 -5.60
N LYS A 311 16.73 24.78 -5.18
CA LYS A 311 16.22 24.98 -3.81
C LYS A 311 14.71 25.02 -4.05
N VAL A 312 13.91 24.00 -3.79
CA VAL A 312 13.47 23.52 -2.47
C VAL A 312 12.73 22.21 -2.74
N ILE A 313 13.27 21.04 -2.36
CA ILE A 313 12.49 19.81 -2.15
C ILE A 313 13.26 18.96 -1.13
N HIS A 314 13.09 19.25 0.14
CA HIS A 314 13.31 18.27 1.21
C HIS A 314 12.70 18.79 2.51
N GLU A 315 11.36 19.01 2.54
CA GLU A 315 10.66 19.08 3.83
C GLU A 315 9.13 18.86 3.85
N ASP A 316 8.47 18.31 2.80
CA ASP A 316 6.99 18.28 2.81
C ASP A 316 6.27 16.92 2.79
N VAL A 317 6.96 15.77 2.74
CA VAL A 317 6.25 14.46 2.91
C VAL A 317 6.01 14.13 4.38
N SER A 318 6.84 14.65 5.29
CA SER A 318 6.65 14.50 6.74
C SER A 318 5.57 15.42 7.31
N ILE A 319 5.11 16.41 6.53
CA ILE A 319 4.19 17.44 6.98
C ILE A 319 2.75 17.16 6.54
N THR A 320 2.49 16.49 5.41
CA THR A 320 1.10 16.24 4.96
C THR A 320 0.37 15.17 5.78
N ILE A 321 1.06 14.13 6.27
CA ILE A 321 0.45 13.21 7.27
C ILE A 321 0.33 13.87 8.65
N LYS A 322 1.07 14.97 8.90
CA LYS A 322 0.97 15.77 10.14
C LYS A 322 0.04 17.00 10.03
N LYS A 323 -0.42 17.39 8.83
CA LYS A 323 -1.22 18.62 8.60
C LYS A 323 -2.69 18.39 8.33
N SER A 324 -3.15 17.15 8.15
CA SER A 324 -4.55 16.84 8.37
C SER A 324 -4.81 16.88 9.88
N ASN A 325 -5.16 18.06 10.40
CA ASN A 325 -5.82 18.23 11.70
C ASN A 325 -7.24 17.62 11.71
N LEU A 326 -7.49 16.53 10.97
CA LEU A 326 -8.62 15.65 11.15
C LEU A 326 -8.21 14.66 12.25
N ASN A 327 -8.44 15.08 13.50
CA ASN A 327 -8.33 14.23 14.68
C ASN A 327 -9.40 13.12 14.60
N PHE A 328 -9.19 12.10 13.76
CA PHE A 328 -10.08 10.94 13.61
C PHE A 328 -10.34 10.22 14.95
N LYS A 329 -9.46 10.39 15.94
CA LYS A 329 -9.62 9.82 17.30
C LYS A 329 -10.89 10.29 18.02
N GLY A 330 -11.44 11.47 17.70
CA GLY A 330 -12.65 11.99 18.35
C GLY A 330 -13.95 11.33 17.89
N TYR A 331 -13.96 10.71 16.71
CA TYR A 331 -15.15 10.11 16.07
C TYR A 331 -15.19 8.59 16.20
N MET A 332 -14.11 7.98 16.70
CA MET A 332 -14.01 6.54 16.84
C MET A 332 -14.87 6.04 17.99
N ALA A 333 -15.64 4.99 17.73
CA ALA A 333 -16.41 4.31 18.76
C ALA A 333 -15.48 3.70 19.82
N PRO A 334 -15.88 3.66 21.10
CA PRO A 334 -15.05 3.15 22.18
C PRO A 334 -14.61 1.70 21.96
N GLU A 335 -15.51 0.85 21.45
CA GLU A 335 -15.19 -0.54 21.14
C GLU A 335 -14.23 -0.68 19.95
N TYR A 336 -14.26 0.25 18.99
CA TYR A 336 -13.30 0.27 17.88
C TYR A 336 -11.90 0.66 18.38
N LEU A 337 -11.79 1.68 19.24
CA LEU A 337 -10.53 2.09 19.86
C LEU A 337 -9.89 0.98 20.70
N VAL A 338 -10.71 0.14 21.31
CA VAL A 338 -10.27 -0.88 22.26
C VAL A 338 -10.06 -2.26 21.62
N ARG A 339 -10.88 -2.64 20.63
CA ARG A 339 -10.88 -3.99 20.03
C ARG A 339 -10.41 -4.02 18.57
N GLY A 340 -10.28 -2.86 17.91
CA GLY A 340 -10.00 -2.78 16.47
C GLY A 340 -11.10 -3.41 15.59
N GLN A 341 -12.27 -3.68 16.15
CA GLN A 341 -13.39 -4.31 15.46
C GLN A 341 -14.24 -3.24 14.78
N LEU A 342 -14.24 -3.23 13.45
CA LEU A 342 -15.16 -2.43 12.67
C LEU A 342 -16.53 -3.12 12.69
N THR A 343 -17.56 -2.40 13.12
CA THR A 343 -18.95 -2.89 13.17
C THR A 343 -19.90 -1.80 12.70
N GLU A 344 -21.07 -2.18 12.20
CA GLU A 344 -22.14 -1.23 11.83
C GLU A 344 -22.50 -0.26 12.99
N LYS A 345 -22.35 -0.70 14.24
CA LYS A 345 -22.63 0.12 15.43
C LYS A 345 -21.51 1.11 15.75
N ALA A 346 -20.30 0.89 15.24
CA ALA A 346 -19.21 1.86 15.31
C ALA A 346 -19.50 3.04 14.37
N ASP A 347 -20.08 2.77 13.19
CA ASP A 347 -20.52 3.81 12.26
C ASP A 347 -21.69 4.62 12.82
N VAL A 348 -22.65 3.97 13.50
CA VAL A 348 -23.74 4.65 14.23
C VAL A 348 -23.18 5.64 15.27
N TYR A 349 -22.12 5.26 15.99
CA TYR A 349 -21.48 6.14 16.97
C TYR A 349 -20.81 7.34 16.30
N ALA A 350 -20.02 7.11 15.24
CA ALA A 350 -19.36 8.17 14.48
C ALA A 350 -20.38 9.16 13.88
N PHE A 351 -21.48 8.63 13.35
CA PHE A 351 -22.61 9.42 12.87
C PHE A 351 -23.20 10.30 13.99
N GLY A 352 -23.42 9.74 15.18
CA GLY A 352 -23.93 10.50 16.32
C GLY A 352 -23.01 11.66 16.74
N VAL A 353 -21.69 11.45 16.74
CA VAL A 353 -20.71 12.51 17.01
C VAL A 353 -20.77 13.62 15.96
N LEU A 354 -20.91 13.24 14.68
CA LEU A 354 -21.04 14.19 13.56
C LEU A 354 -22.32 15.01 13.65
N VAL A 355 -23.46 14.37 13.96
CA VAL A 355 -24.74 15.07 14.14
C VAL A 355 -24.64 16.11 15.26
N LEU A 356 -24.00 15.77 16.37
CA LEU A 356 -23.81 16.71 17.48
C LEU A 356 -22.87 17.86 17.10
N GLU A 357 -21.81 17.61 16.34
CA GLU A 357 -20.92 18.65 15.80
C GLU A 357 -21.67 19.62 14.89
N ILE A 358 -22.50 19.11 13.98
CA ILE A 358 -23.30 19.92 13.06
C ILE A 358 -24.30 20.77 13.85
N ALA A 359 -25.07 20.16 14.74
CA ALA A 359 -26.12 20.84 15.50
C ALA A 359 -25.56 21.91 16.47
N CYS A 360 -24.37 21.69 17.03
CA CYS A 360 -23.75 22.64 17.96
C CYS A 360 -22.83 23.67 17.28
N GLY A 361 -22.51 23.50 15.98
CA GLY A 361 -21.57 24.36 15.25
C GLY A 361 -20.15 24.33 15.81
N ARG A 362 -19.78 23.30 16.57
CA ARG A 362 -18.50 23.18 17.30
C ARG A 362 -17.77 21.93 16.85
N LYS A 363 -16.51 22.10 16.42
CA LYS A 363 -15.66 20.96 16.04
C LYS A 363 -15.35 20.07 17.23
N ASN A 364 -15.36 18.76 17.01
CA ASN A 364 -14.97 17.79 18.03
C ASN A 364 -13.43 17.78 18.22
N SER A 365 -12.92 18.53 19.20
CA SER A 365 -11.48 18.62 19.48
C SER A 365 -11.12 17.79 20.72
N ALA A 366 -10.75 16.52 20.53
CA ALA A 366 -10.38 15.62 21.63
C ALA A 366 -9.11 16.02 22.43
N PHE A 367 -8.38 17.10 22.08
CA PHE A 367 -7.08 17.43 22.68
C PHE A 367 -6.77 18.94 22.78
N THR A 368 -7.71 19.78 23.26
CA THR A 368 -7.32 21.09 23.80
C THR A 368 -7.50 21.08 25.31
N LEU A 369 -6.40 21.27 26.05
CA LEU A 369 -6.39 21.31 27.50
C LEU A 369 -7.32 22.45 27.97
N GLY A 370 -8.46 22.10 28.59
CA GLY A 370 -9.42 23.06 29.14
C GLY A 370 -10.72 23.27 28.35
N SER A 371 -10.94 22.62 27.19
CA SER A 371 -12.27 22.60 26.55
C SER A 371 -12.99 21.27 26.81
N GLY A 372 -14.20 21.33 27.35
CA GLY A 372 -15.00 20.13 27.59
C GLY A 372 -15.38 19.45 26.28
N SER A 373 -15.40 18.10 26.26
CA SER A 373 -15.90 17.34 25.11
C SER A 373 -17.32 17.80 24.73
N ILE A 374 -17.58 17.94 23.42
CA ILE A 374 -18.91 18.27 22.90
C ILE A 374 -19.98 17.31 23.42
N LEU A 375 -19.65 16.03 23.52
CA LEU A 375 -20.51 14.99 24.09
C LEU A 375 -20.86 15.26 25.56
N HIS A 376 -19.89 15.73 26.35
CA HIS A 376 -20.11 16.06 27.76
C HIS A 376 -21.04 17.27 27.90
N SER A 377 -20.82 18.29 27.08
CA SER A 377 -21.60 19.53 27.12
C SER A 377 -23.07 19.29 26.76
N VAL A 378 -23.33 18.54 25.68
CA VAL A 378 -24.69 18.20 25.24
C VAL A 378 -25.37 17.27 26.25
N TRP A 379 -24.66 16.27 26.79
CA TRP A 379 -25.19 15.39 27.82
C TRP A 379 -25.58 16.13 29.10
N LYS A 380 -24.76 17.09 29.54
CA LYS A 380 -25.06 17.94 30.70
C LYS A 380 -26.32 18.78 30.44
N CYS A 381 -26.43 19.43 29.29
CA CYS A 381 -27.61 20.21 28.92
C CYS A 381 -28.86 19.33 28.81
N TYR A 382 -28.75 18.10 28.30
CA TYR A 382 -29.83 17.12 28.30
C TYR A 382 -30.30 16.76 29.72
N LYS A 383 -29.37 16.52 30.65
CA LYS A 383 -29.69 16.24 32.07
C LYS A 383 -30.36 17.42 32.78
N GLU A 384 -29.97 18.64 32.44
CA GLU A 384 -30.52 19.89 32.99
C GLU A 384 -31.82 20.34 32.28
N LYS A 385 -32.34 19.56 31.32
CA LYS A 385 -33.52 19.87 30.48
C LYS A 385 -33.37 21.17 29.67
N LYS A 386 -32.14 21.48 29.26
CA LYS A 386 -31.74 22.68 28.52
C LYS A 386 -31.00 22.33 27.23
N ILE A 387 -31.38 21.22 26.58
CA ILE A 387 -30.65 20.71 25.41
C ILE A 387 -30.58 21.71 24.25
N SER A 388 -31.60 22.56 24.11
CA SER A 388 -31.66 23.64 23.11
C SER A 388 -30.57 24.71 23.28
N GLU A 389 -29.99 24.88 24.49
CA GLU A 389 -28.89 25.82 24.73
C GLU A 389 -27.56 25.34 24.10
N SER A 390 -27.48 24.08 23.66
CA SER A 390 -26.29 23.53 22.99
C SER A 390 -26.25 23.79 21.48
N ILE A 391 -27.34 24.31 20.90
CA ILE A 391 -27.47 24.54 19.45
C ILE A 391 -26.59 25.71 19.01
N ASP A 392 -26.06 25.66 17.79
CA ASP A 392 -25.20 26.71 17.22
C ASP A 392 -25.85 28.11 17.30
N PRO A 393 -25.25 29.04 18.07
CA PRO A 393 -25.71 30.44 18.12
C PRO A 393 -25.71 31.14 16.75
N GLY A 394 -24.92 30.66 15.79
CA GLY A 394 -24.84 31.17 14.43
C GLY A 394 -26.13 31.00 13.60
N LEU A 395 -27.02 30.10 14.02
CA LEU A 395 -28.30 29.84 13.35
C LEU A 395 -29.39 30.89 13.64
N LYS A 396 -29.12 31.90 14.49
CA LYS A 396 -29.97 33.09 14.74
C LYS A 396 -31.48 32.80 14.97
N SER A 397 -31.81 31.65 15.57
CA SER A 397 -33.18 31.19 15.83
C SER A 397 -34.04 30.90 14.59
N ASP A 398 -33.42 30.68 13.41
CA ASP A 398 -34.10 30.31 12.16
C ASP A 398 -34.29 28.78 12.05
N PHE A 399 -34.83 28.16 13.11
CA PHE A 399 -35.10 26.72 13.17
C PHE A 399 -36.16 26.37 14.23
N PRO A 400 -36.96 25.30 14.03
CA PRO A 400 -37.87 24.81 15.07
C PRO A 400 -37.11 24.21 16.25
N ILE A 401 -37.35 24.75 17.46
CA ILE A 401 -36.62 24.37 18.69
C ILE A 401 -36.85 22.90 19.05
N GLU A 402 -38.05 22.38 18.85
CA GLU A 402 -38.39 20.98 19.14
C GLU A 402 -37.66 20.00 18.21
N GLU A 403 -37.65 20.28 16.90
CA GLU A 403 -36.93 19.46 15.93
C GLU A 403 -35.42 19.44 16.20
N ALA A 404 -34.82 20.60 16.50
CA ALA A 404 -33.40 20.68 16.82
C ALA A 404 -33.07 19.95 18.15
N SER A 405 -33.98 19.99 19.13
CA SER A 405 -33.84 19.23 20.38
C SER A 405 -33.93 17.72 20.14
N ASN A 406 -34.80 17.28 19.24
CA ASN A 406 -34.93 15.89 18.81
C ASN A 406 -33.66 15.39 18.12
N VAL A 407 -33.07 16.19 17.22
CA VAL A 407 -31.80 15.86 16.54
C VAL A 407 -30.66 15.68 17.54
N LEU A 408 -30.55 16.57 18.54
CA LEU A 408 -29.55 16.43 19.61
C LEU A 408 -29.78 15.18 20.47
N GLN A 409 -31.04 14.85 20.76
CA GLN A 409 -31.39 13.62 21.50
C GLN A 409 -31.05 12.35 20.70
N ILE A 410 -31.28 12.34 19.40
CA ILE A 410 -30.88 11.26 18.50
C ILE A 410 -29.36 11.11 18.45
N GLY A 411 -28.62 12.23 18.39
CA GLY A 411 -27.16 12.22 18.50
C GLY A 411 -26.66 11.57 19.81
N LEU A 412 -27.34 11.82 20.93
CA LEU A 412 -27.03 11.17 22.22
C LEU A 412 -27.40 9.68 22.28
N LEU A 413 -28.45 9.24 21.55
CA LEU A 413 -28.80 7.82 21.41
C LEU A 413 -27.78 7.06 20.56
N CYS A 414 -27.29 7.68 19.50
CA CYS A 414 -26.26 7.12 18.63
C CYS A 414 -24.91 6.99 19.36
N THR A 415 -24.61 7.90 20.28
CA THR A 415 -23.33 7.94 21.01
C THR A 415 -23.34 7.21 22.36
N GLN A 416 -24.31 6.34 22.64
CA GLN A 416 -24.36 5.55 23.89
C GLN A 416 -23.09 4.71 24.07
N ALA A 417 -22.56 4.64 25.30
CA ALA A 417 -21.37 3.84 25.60
C ALA A 417 -21.56 2.34 25.28
N SER A 418 -22.73 1.77 25.61
CA SER A 418 -23.07 0.39 25.25
C SER A 418 -23.52 0.27 23.80
N VAL A 419 -22.86 -0.63 23.05
CA VAL A 419 -23.19 -0.97 21.65
C VAL A 419 -24.64 -1.43 21.51
N ALA A 420 -25.16 -2.19 22.47
CA ALA A 420 -26.52 -2.74 22.43
C ALA A 420 -27.63 -1.69 22.62
N LEU A 421 -27.29 -0.52 23.18
CA LEU A 421 -28.24 0.57 23.41
C LEU A 421 -28.29 1.56 22.24
N ARG A 422 -27.38 1.44 21.27
CA ARG A 422 -27.39 2.29 20.07
C ARG A 422 -28.47 1.79 19.10
N PRO A 423 -29.29 2.70 18.54
CA PRO A 423 -30.29 2.34 17.54
C PRO A 423 -29.63 1.73 16.28
N SER A 424 -30.42 1.06 15.45
CA SER A 424 -29.98 0.74 14.09
C SER A 424 -30.02 2.03 13.23
N MET A 425 -29.26 2.10 12.13
CA MET A 425 -29.36 3.26 11.24
C MET A 425 -30.76 3.40 10.61
N SER A 426 -31.49 2.30 10.43
CA SER A 426 -32.88 2.36 9.96
C SER A 426 -33.82 2.97 11.00
N ASP A 427 -33.60 2.70 12.29
CA ASP A 427 -34.34 3.37 13.38
C ASP A 427 -33.98 4.85 13.48
N VAL A 428 -32.70 5.21 13.26
CA VAL A 428 -32.24 6.61 13.23
C VAL A 428 -32.91 7.38 12.10
N VAL A 429 -32.99 6.80 10.90
CA VAL A 429 -33.69 7.43 9.77
C VAL A 429 -35.17 7.63 10.08
N LYS A 430 -35.85 6.63 10.69
CA LYS A 430 -37.25 6.79 11.13
C LYS A 430 -37.41 7.91 12.14
N MET A 431 -36.55 7.97 13.17
CA MET A 431 -36.57 9.05 14.18
C MET A 431 -36.32 10.45 13.59
N LEU A 432 -35.65 10.55 12.43
CA LEU A 432 -35.37 11.82 11.74
C LEU A 432 -36.43 12.20 10.69
N THR A 433 -37.26 11.26 10.24
CA THR A 433 -38.17 11.46 9.08
C THR A 433 -39.65 11.34 9.44
N ASP A 434 -40.00 10.59 10.48
CA ASP A 434 -41.38 10.35 10.90
C ASP A 434 -41.69 11.13 12.19
N GLU A 435 -42.58 12.12 12.08
CA GLU A 435 -42.98 13.00 13.19
C GLU A 435 -43.78 12.23 14.29
N GLU A 436 -44.40 11.09 13.97
CA GLU A 436 -45.17 10.29 14.93
C GLU A 436 -44.29 9.24 15.65
N TYR A 437 -43.04 9.06 15.24
CA TYR A 437 -42.15 8.04 15.79
C TYR A 437 -41.50 8.49 17.11
N GLY A 438 -41.94 7.92 18.23
CA GLY A 438 -41.46 8.31 19.56
C GLY A 438 -39.95 8.08 19.77
N ILE A 439 -39.23 9.16 20.11
CA ILE A 439 -37.78 9.11 20.37
C ILE A 439 -37.52 8.60 21.79
N PRO A 440 -36.81 7.47 21.97
CA PRO A 440 -36.51 6.95 23.30
C PRO A 440 -35.53 7.85 24.07
N SER A 441 -35.59 7.82 25.40
CA SER A 441 -34.66 8.59 26.23
C SER A 441 -33.29 7.89 26.31
N PRO A 442 -32.17 8.60 26.03
CA PRO A 442 -30.82 8.12 26.30
C PRO A 442 -30.64 7.60 27.74
N LYS A 443 -30.07 6.39 27.91
CA LYS A 443 -29.98 5.70 29.21
C LYS A 443 -28.59 5.79 29.84
N GLN A 444 -27.53 5.60 29.06
CA GLN A 444 -26.14 5.67 29.48
C GLN A 444 -25.47 6.92 28.92
N PRO A 445 -24.49 7.51 29.63
CA PRO A 445 -23.71 8.59 29.05
C PRO A 445 -22.90 8.08 27.84
N PRO A 446 -22.63 8.95 26.86
CA PRO A 446 -21.58 8.70 25.88
C PRO A 446 -20.23 8.45 26.57
N PHE A 447 -19.32 7.71 25.93
CA PHE A 447 -17.99 7.48 26.51
C PHE A 447 -17.20 8.80 26.49
N LEU A 448 -17.01 9.40 27.66
CA LEU A 448 -16.29 10.66 27.83
C LEU A 448 -14.87 10.36 28.31
N ASN A 449 -13.84 10.81 27.58
CA ASN A 449 -12.50 10.84 28.16
C ASN A 449 -11.80 12.17 27.85
N ALA A 450 -11.78 13.05 28.85
CA ALA A 450 -10.89 14.21 28.97
C ALA A 450 -10.66 14.64 30.43
N SER A 451 -10.73 13.72 31.41
CA SER A 451 -10.58 14.09 32.83
C SER A 451 -10.11 12.98 33.79
N LEU A 452 -9.40 11.95 33.32
CA LEU A 452 -8.72 11.00 34.22
C LEU A 452 -7.38 11.53 34.79
N LEU A 453 -7.06 12.81 34.57
CA LEU A 453 -6.05 13.58 35.31
C LEU A 453 -6.70 14.86 35.84
N ASN A 454 -7.56 14.71 36.85
CA ASN A 454 -7.81 15.73 37.87
C ASN A 454 -8.22 14.96 39.13
N SER A 455 -7.28 14.19 39.65
CA SER A 455 -7.29 13.83 41.06
C SER A 455 -6.91 15.09 41.83
N ASP A 456 -7.90 15.78 42.37
CA ASP A 456 -7.74 16.59 43.59
C ASP A 456 -9.10 16.69 44.28
N GLU A 457 -9.58 15.55 44.79
CA GLU A 457 -10.39 15.57 46.01
C GLU A 457 -9.48 15.21 47.19
N THR A 458 -8.80 16.23 47.73
CA THR A 458 -8.34 16.16 49.12
C THR A 458 -9.32 16.97 49.96
N ARG A 459 -10.04 16.28 50.84
CA ARG A 459 -10.83 16.89 51.93
C ARG A 459 -9.95 17.87 52.72
N MET A 460 -10.49 19.02 53.11
CA MET A 460 -10.51 19.59 54.48
C MET A 460 -10.94 21.08 54.46
N ILE A 461 -12.11 21.35 55.05
CA ILE A 461 -12.41 22.32 56.13
C ILE A 461 -11.86 23.78 56.07
N SER A 462 -12.83 24.72 56.09
CA SER A 462 -12.91 26.08 56.70
C SER A 462 -11.95 27.24 56.32
N GLU A 463 -12.58 28.41 56.09
CA GLU A 463 -12.21 29.79 56.54
C GLU A 463 -10.81 30.34 56.12
N GLU A 464 -10.54 31.60 55.80
CA GLU A 464 -11.20 32.90 55.90
C GLU A 464 -10.32 33.92 55.11
N THR A 465 -10.95 35.03 54.69
CA THR A 465 -10.40 36.40 54.50
C THR A 465 -9.27 36.77 53.52
N SER A 466 -9.66 37.68 52.60
CA SER A 466 -9.06 39.00 52.25
C SER A 466 -7.64 39.03 51.69
N SER A 467 -7.26 39.82 50.69
CA SER A 467 -7.53 41.22 50.33
C SER A 467 -6.76 41.43 48.99
N SER A 468 -7.15 42.12 47.92
CA SER A 468 -7.67 43.48 47.72
C SER A 468 -6.93 44.11 46.52
N TYR A 469 -7.59 45.08 45.87
CA TYR A 469 -7.03 46.14 44.98
C TYR A 469 -6.77 45.75 43.52
N THR A 470 -7.69 46.01 42.58
CA THR A 470 -8.20 47.28 41.96
C THR A 470 -7.53 47.53 40.61
N GLU A 471 -8.33 47.50 39.55
CA GLU A 471 -8.62 48.64 38.64
C GLU A 471 -7.50 48.91 37.63
N ASN A 472 -7.69 49.41 36.41
CA ASN A 472 -8.78 49.94 35.59
C ASN A 472 -8.09 50.09 34.21
N SER A 473 -8.66 49.92 33.02
CA SER A 473 -9.72 50.69 32.39
C SER A 473 -9.57 50.44 30.88
N SER A 474 -10.66 50.07 30.20
CA SER A 474 -11.42 50.91 29.24
C SER A 474 -10.80 50.98 27.83
N ASN A 475 -11.44 50.35 26.83
CA ASN A 475 -12.46 50.92 25.91
C ASN A 475 -11.78 51.70 24.75
N LEU A 476 -12.28 51.73 23.51
CA LEU A 476 -13.65 51.96 23.05
C LEU A 476 -13.67 51.81 21.50
N TYR A 477 -14.70 51.11 20.96
CA TYR A 477 -15.54 51.40 19.77
C TYR A 477 -14.93 51.86 18.41
N ASP A 478 -15.52 51.66 17.22
CA ASP A 478 -16.61 50.84 16.67
C ASP A 478 -16.78 51.24 15.18
N SER A 479 -17.40 50.37 14.38
CA SER A 479 -18.12 50.61 13.10
C SER A 479 -17.42 51.24 11.87
N ILE A 480 -17.49 50.54 10.71
CA ILE A 480 -18.13 51.00 9.44
C ILE A 480 -18.61 49.75 8.67
N VAL A 481 -19.88 49.79 8.25
CA VAL A 481 -20.61 48.87 7.35
C VAL A 481 -20.44 49.31 5.88
N GLU A 482 -20.41 48.37 4.92
CA GLU A 482 -21.21 48.28 3.67
C GLU A 482 -20.49 47.64 2.45
N THR A 483 -21.16 46.61 1.90
CA THR A 483 -21.23 46.12 0.49
C THR A 483 -20.06 46.23 -0.49
N THR A 484 -19.72 45.10 -1.15
CA THR A 484 -19.82 44.93 -2.63
C THR A 484 -19.68 43.45 -3.02
N GLU A 485 -20.76 42.87 -3.55
CA GLU A 485 -20.67 41.80 -4.55
C GLU A 485 -20.15 42.37 -5.88
N LYS A 486 -19.21 41.68 -6.53
CA LYS A 486 -19.09 41.64 -8.01
C LYS A 486 -18.06 40.60 -8.48
N LYS A 487 -18.55 39.73 -9.36
CA LYS A 487 -17.83 38.87 -10.32
C LYS A 487 -16.54 39.50 -10.84
N TYR A 488 -15.47 38.71 -10.90
CA TYR A 488 -14.44 38.84 -11.93
C TYR A 488 -14.17 37.49 -12.60
N PHE A 489 -14.64 37.41 -13.84
CA PHE A 489 -14.20 36.51 -14.90
C PHE A 489 -12.74 36.86 -15.23
N ALA A 490 -11.81 35.91 -15.17
CA ALA A 490 -10.48 36.05 -15.75
C ALA A 490 -10.19 34.85 -16.66
N LYS A 491 -10.46 35.08 -17.95
CA LYS A 491 -9.98 34.28 -19.08
C LYS A 491 -8.45 34.33 -19.07
N SER A 492 -7.80 33.20 -18.85
CA SER A 492 -6.35 33.10 -18.77
C SER A 492 -5.85 32.02 -19.74
N THR A 493 -5.65 32.43 -20.99
CA THR A 493 -4.80 31.76 -21.97
C THR A 493 -3.35 31.77 -21.48
N PHE A 494 -2.67 30.61 -21.41
CA PHE A 494 -1.22 30.57 -21.17
C PHE A 494 -0.42 29.87 -22.27
N ASP A 495 0.67 30.56 -22.61
CA ASP A 495 1.56 30.45 -23.77
C ASP A 495 2.71 29.46 -23.47
N PHE A 496 2.87 28.41 -24.29
CA PHE A 496 4.01 27.49 -24.22
C PHE A 496 5.18 28.10 -25.00
N LYS A 497 6.12 28.76 -24.32
CA LYS A 497 7.29 29.37 -24.97
C LYS A 497 8.60 28.76 -24.49
N LEU A 498 9.22 27.96 -25.37
CA LEU A 498 10.65 27.63 -25.31
C LEU A 498 11.46 28.95 -25.26
N ARG A 499 12.44 29.06 -24.34
CA ARG A 499 13.44 30.14 -24.38
C ARG A 499 14.87 29.60 -24.31
N PHE A 500 15.64 29.91 -25.35
CA PHE A 500 17.10 29.87 -25.38
C PHE A 500 17.69 31.01 -24.53
N LEU A 501 18.85 30.75 -23.93
CA LEU A 501 19.53 31.67 -23.02
C LEU A 501 20.80 32.20 -23.71
N VAL A 502 20.90 33.52 -23.87
CA VAL A 502 22.14 34.23 -24.22
C VAL A 502 22.49 35.13 -23.04
N VAL A 503 23.73 35.03 -22.57
CA VAL A 503 24.31 35.78 -21.44
C VAL A 503 25.13 36.94 -21.99
N PRO A 504 25.14 38.10 -21.31
CA PRO A 504 26.40 38.81 -21.11
C PRO A 504 26.67 39.11 -19.63
N LEU A 505 27.86 39.65 -19.40
CA LEU A 505 28.81 39.36 -18.32
C LEU A 505 29.21 40.70 -17.65
N TRP A 506 29.69 40.64 -16.39
CA TRP A 506 30.36 41.71 -15.57
C TRP A 506 29.45 42.76 -14.91
N SER A 507 29.77 43.40 -13.77
CA SER A 507 30.73 43.23 -12.67
C SER A 507 30.37 44.24 -11.58
N GLY A 508 30.72 43.96 -10.32
CA GLY A 508 31.21 45.00 -9.40
C GLY A 508 30.23 45.66 -8.41
N THR A 509 30.64 45.53 -7.13
CA THR A 509 30.51 46.47 -6.00
C THR A 509 29.24 46.57 -5.16
N SER A 510 29.52 46.50 -3.86
CA SER A 510 28.70 46.63 -2.65
C SER A 510 27.86 47.91 -2.60
N LEU A 511 26.66 47.85 -2.00
CA LEU A 511 26.13 48.91 -1.12
C LEU A 511 24.88 48.44 -0.33
N ARG A 512 24.73 49.03 0.85
CA ARG A 512 23.78 48.74 1.95
C ARG A 512 22.32 48.98 1.56
N PHE A 513 21.40 48.12 2.03
CA PHE A 513 19.95 48.32 1.86
C PHE A 513 19.28 48.85 3.13
N SER A 514 18.38 49.83 2.93
CA SER A 514 17.59 50.53 3.95
C SER A 514 16.23 49.83 4.21
N ALA A 515 15.69 50.01 5.42
CA ALA A 515 14.51 49.33 5.97
C ALA A 515 13.19 49.49 5.18
N ASN A 516 13.13 50.35 4.16
CA ASN A 516 11.94 50.49 3.31
C ASN A 516 11.78 49.40 2.23
N GLU A 517 12.81 48.60 1.97
CA GLU A 517 12.75 47.50 0.98
C GLU A 517 12.13 46.20 1.56
N LEU A 518 12.05 46.09 2.89
CA LEU A 518 11.44 44.96 3.59
C LEU A 518 9.91 44.95 3.51
N ARG A 519 9.27 46.12 3.40
CA ARG A 519 7.81 46.26 3.38
C ARG A 519 7.20 45.87 2.02
N GLU A 520 7.86 46.22 0.92
CA GLU A 520 7.55 45.76 -0.45
C GLU A 520 7.73 44.24 -0.62
N ARG A 521 8.75 43.65 0.04
CA ARG A 521 8.99 42.21 0.02
C ARG A 521 7.96 41.39 0.81
N MET A 522 7.36 41.95 1.86
CA MET A 522 6.29 41.26 2.59
C MET A 522 4.97 41.21 1.78
N LEU A 523 4.66 42.28 1.04
CA LEU A 523 3.49 42.30 0.14
C LEU A 523 3.66 41.33 -1.05
N ARG A 524 4.86 41.23 -1.65
CA ARG A 524 5.13 40.22 -2.69
C ARG A 524 5.15 38.79 -2.15
N LYS A 525 5.57 38.57 -0.90
CA LYS A 525 5.50 37.24 -0.26
C LYS A 525 4.05 36.81 0.02
N LYS A 526 3.15 37.73 0.32
CA LYS A 526 1.73 37.43 0.54
C LYS A 526 1.02 37.04 -0.76
N ILE A 527 1.35 37.70 -1.88
CA ILE A 527 0.87 37.33 -3.22
C ILE A 527 1.52 36.03 -3.73
N ALA A 528 2.79 35.77 -3.38
CA ALA A 528 3.47 34.52 -3.73
C ALA A 528 2.92 33.29 -2.97
N SER A 529 2.52 33.45 -1.70
CA SER A 529 1.95 32.32 -0.92
C SER A 529 0.54 31.91 -1.39
N GLU A 530 -0.24 32.83 -1.95
CA GLU A 530 -1.52 32.50 -2.63
C GLU A 530 -1.28 31.85 -4.00
N SER A 531 -0.18 32.16 -4.69
CA SER A 531 0.18 31.51 -5.97
C SER A 531 0.76 30.09 -5.83
N GLU A 532 1.42 29.80 -4.71
CA GLU A 532 1.99 28.46 -4.42
C GLU A 532 0.91 27.44 -4.03
N THR A 533 -0.14 27.85 -3.33
CA THR A 533 -1.30 26.99 -3.04
C THR A 533 -2.10 26.66 -4.31
N THR A 534 -2.17 27.59 -5.26
CA THR A 534 -2.86 27.39 -6.54
C THR A 534 -2.13 26.40 -7.45
N THR A 535 -0.79 26.40 -7.45
CA THR A 535 0.04 25.51 -8.32
C THR A 535 0.15 24.06 -7.82
N VAL A 536 0.01 23.80 -6.52
CA VAL A 536 -0.01 22.43 -5.97
C VAL A 536 -1.36 21.74 -6.22
N GLN A 537 -2.48 22.47 -6.09
CA GLN A 537 -3.81 21.98 -6.47
C GLN A 537 -3.86 21.63 -7.98
N GLN A 538 -3.17 22.42 -8.81
CA GLN A 538 -3.09 22.22 -10.26
C GLN A 538 -2.44 20.88 -10.67
N CYS A 539 -1.41 20.40 -9.96
CA CYS A 539 -0.65 19.20 -10.36
C CYS A 539 -1.39 17.86 -10.22
N VAL A 540 -2.35 17.74 -9.29
CA VAL A 540 -3.13 16.48 -9.10
C VAL A 540 -4.25 16.36 -10.14
N VAL A 541 -4.82 17.49 -10.54
CA VAL A 541 -5.83 17.64 -11.59
C VAL A 541 -5.26 17.19 -12.95
N ASP A 542 -3.96 17.38 -13.17
CA ASP A 542 -3.25 17.08 -14.43
C ASP A 542 -2.86 15.57 -14.61
N ILE A 543 -3.23 14.67 -13.69
CA ILE A 543 -2.92 13.23 -13.83
C ILE A 543 -3.72 12.64 -15.00
N ILE A 544 -3.04 12.01 -15.95
CA ILE A 544 -3.69 11.40 -17.13
C ILE A 544 -4.39 10.09 -16.72
N THR A 545 -5.67 9.98 -17.05
CA THR A 545 -6.54 8.84 -16.67
C THR A 545 -7.18 8.11 -17.84
N ALA A 546 -7.16 8.71 -19.04
CA ALA A 546 -7.67 8.08 -20.25
C ALA A 546 -6.90 8.56 -21.48
N MET A 547 -6.79 7.71 -22.51
CA MET A 547 -6.24 8.12 -23.80
C MET A 547 -6.72 7.21 -24.93
N GLY A 548 -6.69 7.72 -26.15
CA GLY A 548 -7.01 6.95 -27.34
C GLY A 548 -6.67 7.69 -28.64
N PHE A 549 -6.12 6.95 -29.59
CA PHE A 549 -5.96 7.41 -30.97
C PHE A 549 -7.30 7.34 -31.70
N ASP A 550 -7.49 8.26 -32.65
CA ASP A 550 -8.55 8.11 -33.65
C ASP A 550 -8.21 6.99 -34.65
N ALA A 551 -9.17 6.63 -35.50
CA ALA A 551 -9.01 5.50 -36.42
C ALA A 551 -7.88 5.72 -37.45
N SER A 552 -7.57 6.96 -37.84
CA SER A 552 -6.44 7.23 -38.74
C SER A 552 -5.09 7.35 -38.02
N GLY A 553 -5.12 7.61 -36.70
CA GLY A 553 -3.95 7.90 -35.89
C GLY A 553 -3.40 9.32 -36.12
N ASP A 554 -4.15 10.20 -36.78
CA ASP A 554 -3.80 11.61 -36.91
C ASP A 554 -4.06 12.39 -35.63
N TYR A 555 -4.97 11.90 -34.77
CA TYR A 555 -5.34 12.55 -33.52
C TYR A 555 -5.18 11.64 -32.32
N LEU A 556 -4.63 12.20 -31.24
CA LEU A 556 -4.55 11.56 -29.94
C LEU A 556 -5.34 12.39 -28.93
N ALA A 557 -6.35 11.80 -28.30
CA ALA A 557 -7.06 12.42 -27.18
C ALA A 557 -6.54 11.87 -25.85
N VAL A 558 -6.41 12.75 -24.86
CA VAL A 558 -5.95 12.46 -23.51
C VAL A 558 -6.93 13.10 -22.52
N GLY A 559 -7.47 12.31 -21.60
CA GLY A 559 -8.30 12.77 -20.50
C GLY A 559 -7.53 12.74 -19.18
N ASP A 560 -7.83 13.69 -18.29
CA ASP A 560 -7.20 13.77 -16.97
C ASP A 560 -8.19 13.61 -15.81
N ARG A 561 -7.64 13.57 -14.59
CA ARG A 561 -8.41 13.48 -13.35
C ARG A 561 -9.24 14.75 -13.11
N GLY A 562 -8.81 15.89 -13.64
CA GLY A 562 -9.50 17.17 -13.58
C GLY A 562 -10.67 17.36 -14.53
N GLY A 563 -11.08 16.32 -15.27
CA GLY A 563 -12.22 16.41 -16.17
C GLY A 563 -11.93 17.11 -17.50
N ARG A 564 -10.68 17.39 -17.84
CA ARG A 564 -10.31 17.99 -19.13
C ARG A 564 -9.97 16.93 -20.16
N VAL A 565 -10.19 17.27 -21.43
CA VAL A 565 -9.75 16.49 -22.58
C VAL A 565 -8.83 17.34 -23.44
N VAL A 566 -7.61 16.85 -23.67
CA VAL A 566 -6.57 17.47 -24.48
C VAL A 566 -6.40 16.67 -25.77
N ILE A 567 -6.34 17.35 -26.90
CA ILE A 567 -6.21 16.74 -28.23
C ILE A 567 -4.88 17.17 -28.85
N PHE A 568 -4.13 16.18 -29.32
CA PHE A 568 -2.92 16.34 -30.11
C PHE A 568 -3.18 15.93 -31.56
N GLU A 569 -2.60 16.67 -32.51
CA GLU A 569 -2.66 16.43 -33.96
C GLU A 569 -1.27 16.10 -34.49
N ARG A 570 -1.20 15.10 -35.37
CA ARG A 570 0.01 14.71 -36.08
C ARG A 570 0.39 15.76 -37.12
N LYS A 571 1.68 16.11 -37.19
CA LYS A 571 2.21 17.17 -38.05
C LYS A 571 2.68 16.70 -39.44
N ASP A 572 2.72 15.39 -39.66
CA ASP A 572 3.16 14.82 -40.94
C ASP A 572 2.14 15.15 -42.06
N GLY A 573 2.52 16.00 -43.03
CA GLY A 573 1.75 16.20 -44.26
C GLY A 573 1.41 17.63 -44.70
N LYS A 574 2.07 18.69 -44.19
CA LYS A 574 1.88 20.07 -44.69
C LYS A 574 3.16 20.83 -45.09
N HIS A 575 4.29 20.16 -45.33
CA HIS A 575 5.38 20.75 -46.09
C HIS A 575 5.17 20.51 -47.59
N THR A 576 4.38 21.40 -48.18
CA THR A 576 4.51 21.97 -49.54
C THR A 576 5.03 21.05 -50.65
N SER A 577 4.09 20.53 -51.43
CA SER A 577 4.22 20.13 -52.83
C SER A 577 4.57 21.28 -53.80
N ASN A 578 5.35 22.30 -53.39
CA ASN A 578 5.62 23.48 -54.23
C ASN A 578 6.98 24.17 -53.98
N GLN A 579 8.07 23.41 -53.86
CA GLN A 579 9.41 23.95 -54.09
C GLN A 579 10.24 22.97 -54.92
N TYR A 580 10.63 23.42 -56.12
CA TYR A 580 11.64 22.80 -56.97
C TYR A 580 12.90 22.50 -56.14
N GLN A 581 13.21 21.21 -55.93
CA GLN A 581 14.53 20.79 -55.47
C GLN A 581 15.38 20.39 -56.68
N PRO A 582 16.66 20.81 -56.75
CA PRO A 582 17.52 20.52 -57.89
C PRO A 582 17.82 19.01 -58.00
N ARG A 583 17.84 18.54 -59.25
CA ARG A 583 17.96 17.13 -59.68
C ARG A 583 19.15 16.37 -59.08
N THR A 584 20.18 17.07 -58.63
CA THR A 584 21.40 16.52 -58.01
C THR A 584 21.20 15.95 -56.60
N LYS A 585 20.07 16.21 -55.93
CA LYS A 585 19.73 15.59 -54.63
C LYS A 585 18.83 14.34 -54.74
N LEU A 586 18.16 14.12 -55.87
CA LEU A 586 17.30 12.95 -56.08
C LEU A 586 18.09 11.68 -56.45
N GLU A 587 19.31 11.81 -56.96
CA GLU A 587 20.13 10.66 -57.40
C GLU A 587 21.05 10.10 -56.30
N LYS A 588 20.89 10.50 -55.02
CA LYS A 588 21.72 10.05 -53.89
C LYS A 588 20.96 9.43 -52.71
N LEU A 589 19.72 9.01 -52.88
CA LEU A 589 18.89 8.45 -51.80
C LEU A 589 18.26 7.11 -52.19
N ASP A 590 18.96 6.01 -51.95
CA ASP A 590 18.38 4.66 -51.81
C ASP A 590 17.79 4.43 -50.39
N PHE A 591 17.54 5.50 -49.65
CA PHE A 591 17.02 5.44 -48.29
C PHE A 591 15.92 6.48 -48.12
N THR A 592 14.66 6.05 -47.99
CA THR A 592 13.57 6.92 -47.57
C THR A 592 13.79 7.29 -46.09
N PRO A 593 14.03 8.56 -45.73
CA PRO A 593 14.13 8.92 -44.32
C PRO A 593 12.72 8.83 -43.72
N THR A 594 12.46 7.84 -42.87
CA THR A 594 11.25 7.79 -42.05
C THR A 594 11.35 8.90 -40.99
N TRP A 595 10.77 10.06 -41.27
CA TRP A 595 10.56 11.08 -40.25
C TRP A 595 9.58 10.52 -39.23
N ASN A 596 9.94 10.58 -37.94
CA ASN A 596 9.07 10.11 -36.87
C ASN A 596 7.86 11.05 -36.75
N PRO A 597 6.62 10.53 -36.60
CA PRO A 597 5.44 11.37 -36.49
C PRO A 597 5.51 12.24 -35.23
N GLU A 598 5.58 13.55 -35.41
CA GLU A 598 5.49 14.52 -34.32
C GLU A 598 4.02 14.89 -34.06
N PHE A 599 3.61 14.85 -32.80
CA PHE A 599 2.29 15.28 -32.35
C PHE A 599 2.40 16.67 -31.72
N GLN A 600 1.52 17.58 -32.14
CA GLN A 600 1.43 18.93 -31.63
C GLN A 600 0.09 19.13 -30.91
N TYR A 601 0.09 19.90 -29.84
CA TYR A 601 -1.12 20.36 -29.19
C TYR A 601 -2.07 21.03 -30.19
N LYS A 602 -3.33 20.60 -30.22
CA LYS A 602 -4.39 21.15 -31.09
C LYS A 602 -5.37 22.00 -30.29
N THR A 603 -5.97 21.42 -29.25
CA THR A 603 -7.02 22.06 -28.45
C THR A 603 -7.23 21.31 -27.13
N GLU A 604 -7.78 22.00 -26.14
CA GLU A 604 -8.26 21.42 -24.88
C GLU A 604 -9.64 21.97 -24.54
N PHE A 605 -10.41 21.23 -23.76
CA PHE A 605 -11.68 21.68 -23.22
C PHE A 605 -12.01 20.98 -21.90
N GLN A 606 -12.74 21.68 -21.04
CA GLN A 606 -13.34 21.09 -19.83
C GLN A 606 -14.51 20.20 -20.25
N SER A 607 -14.38 18.89 -20.04
CA SER A 607 -15.41 17.92 -20.40
C SER A 607 -16.42 17.74 -19.26
N HIS A 608 -15.92 17.50 -18.06
CA HIS A 608 -16.73 17.23 -16.88
C HIS A 608 -16.34 18.18 -15.75
N GLU A 609 -17.30 18.54 -14.92
CA GLU A 609 -17.09 19.34 -13.72
C GLU A 609 -17.59 18.52 -12.52
N PRO A 610 -17.11 18.81 -11.30
CA PRO A 610 -17.60 18.11 -10.11
C PRO A 610 -19.11 18.29 -9.99
N GLU A 611 -19.82 17.18 -9.87
CA GLU A 611 -21.27 17.16 -9.67
C GLU A 611 -21.57 16.56 -8.28
N PHE A 612 -22.69 16.91 -7.67
CA PHE A 612 -23.10 16.35 -6.38
C PHE A 612 -24.54 15.83 -6.47
N ASP A 613 -24.72 14.54 -6.19
CA ASP A 613 -26.04 13.95 -6.03
C ASP A 613 -26.51 14.17 -4.59
N TYR A 614 -27.31 15.22 -4.39
CA TYR A 614 -27.84 15.61 -3.08
C TYR A 614 -28.75 14.55 -2.45
N LEU A 615 -29.42 13.73 -3.26
CA LEU A 615 -30.33 12.69 -2.75
C LEU A 615 -29.55 11.49 -2.21
N LYS A 616 -28.39 11.20 -2.82
CA LYS A 616 -27.50 10.12 -2.40
C LYS A 616 -26.32 10.58 -1.53
N SER A 617 -26.22 11.90 -1.29
CA SER A 617 -25.06 12.54 -0.66
C SER A 617 -23.73 12.09 -1.27
N LEU A 618 -23.70 11.95 -2.60
CA LEU A 618 -22.58 11.36 -3.33
C LEU A 618 -21.94 12.42 -4.24
N GLU A 619 -20.65 12.67 -4.03
CA GLU A 619 -19.84 13.47 -4.95
C GLU A 619 -19.51 12.65 -6.21
N ILE A 620 -19.83 13.22 -7.36
CA ILE A 620 -19.51 12.68 -8.68
C ILE A 620 -18.25 13.39 -9.16
N GLU A 621 -17.11 12.70 -9.07
CA GLU A 621 -15.84 13.20 -9.57
C GLU A 621 -15.92 13.58 -11.07
N GLU A 622 -15.22 14.65 -11.43
CA GLU A 622 -15.03 15.12 -12.80
C GLU A 622 -14.07 14.25 -13.61
N LYS A 623 -13.35 13.34 -12.95
CA LYS A 623 -12.34 12.45 -13.54
C LYS A 623 -12.82 11.79 -14.83
N ILE A 624 -12.01 11.91 -15.89
CA ILE A 624 -12.28 11.22 -17.16
C ILE A 624 -11.88 9.75 -17.05
N ASN A 625 -12.86 8.85 -17.07
CA ASN A 625 -12.63 7.41 -16.97
C ASN A 625 -12.21 6.79 -18.31
N LYS A 626 -12.87 7.18 -19.41
CA LYS A 626 -12.58 6.70 -20.77
C LYS A 626 -12.87 7.78 -21.81
N VAL A 627 -12.14 7.71 -22.93
CA VAL A 627 -12.35 8.55 -24.12
C VAL A 627 -12.40 7.64 -25.35
N ARG A 628 -13.36 7.86 -26.25
CA ARG A 628 -13.49 7.13 -27.52
C ARG A 628 -13.81 8.09 -28.66
N TRP A 629 -13.14 7.90 -29.79
CA TRP A 629 -13.44 8.62 -31.01
C TRP A 629 -14.64 7.99 -31.72
N CYS A 630 -15.53 8.80 -32.26
CA CYS A 630 -16.63 8.34 -33.11
C CYS A 630 -16.27 8.60 -34.57
N ALA A 631 -16.34 7.57 -35.41
CA ALA A 631 -16.25 7.73 -36.85
C ALA A 631 -17.53 8.40 -37.36
N THR A 632 -17.40 9.45 -38.19
CA THR A 632 -18.55 10.01 -38.90
C THR A 632 -18.29 10.13 -40.39
N PRO A 633 -19.29 9.86 -41.25
CA PRO A 633 -19.13 9.96 -42.71
C PRO A 633 -18.77 11.38 -43.19
N ASN A 634 -19.15 12.40 -42.41
CA ASN A 634 -19.05 13.81 -42.81
C ASN A 634 -17.67 14.43 -42.55
N GLY A 635 -16.70 13.65 -42.07
CA GLY A 635 -15.35 14.11 -41.72
C GLY A 635 -15.28 15.05 -40.52
N SER A 636 -16.37 15.16 -39.74
CA SER A 636 -16.38 15.89 -38.48
C SER A 636 -15.83 15.00 -37.37
N LEU A 637 -15.00 15.59 -36.51
CA LEU A 637 -14.37 14.85 -35.41
C LEU A 637 -15.26 14.88 -34.18
N PHE A 638 -15.68 13.71 -33.72
CA PHE A 638 -16.49 13.55 -32.51
C PHE A 638 -15.79 12.67 -31.50
N ILE A 639 -15.96 13.01 -30.22
CA ILE A 639 -15.38 12.29 -29.09
C ILE A 639 -16.47 12.03 -28.05
N LEU A 640 -16.54 10.79 -27.57
CA LEU A 640 -17.23 10.44 -26.34
C LEU A 640 -16.24 10.48 -25.18
N SER A 641 -16.60 11.18 -24.11
CA SER A 641 -15.91 11.18 -22.83
C SER A 641 -16.88 10.78 -21.73
N THR A 642 -16.39 10.09 -20.70
CA THR A 642 -17.22 9.65 -19.57
C THR A 642 -16.53 9.89 -18.24
N ASN A 643 -17.31 10.26 -17.23
CA ASN A 643 -16.93 10.14 -15.81
C ASN A 643 -17.68 8.94 -15.19
N ASN A 644 -17.88 8.93 -13.87
CA ASN A 644 -18.55 7.84 -13.17
C ASN A 644 -20.04 7.68 -13.50
N LYS A 645 -20.74 8.75 -13.94
CA LYS A 645 -22.22 8.74 -14.10
C LYS A 645 -22.73 9.30 -15.41
N THR A 646 -21.93 10.09 -16.12
CA THR A 646 -22.36 10.84 -17.31
C THR A 646 -21.39 10.65 -18.47
N ILE A 647 -21.96 10.53 -19.66
CA ILE A 647 -21.22 10.43 -20.92
C ILE A 647 -21.54 11.68 -21.73
N LYS A 648 -20.54 12.31 -22.34
CA LYS A 648 -20.72 13.51 -23.16
C LYS A 648 -20.17 13.29 -24.55
N LEU A 649 -20.94 13.68 -25.56
CA LEU A 649 -20.53 13.69 -26.97
C LEU A 649 -20.07 15.09 -27.35
N TRP A 650 -18.79 15.21 -27.70
CA TRP A 650 -18.12 16.45 -28.06
C TRP A 650 -17.88 16.52 -29.56
N LYS A 651 -18.16 17.68 -30.16
CA LYS A 651 -17.77 18.00 -31.54
C LYS A 651 -16.51 18.86 -31.50
N VAL A 652 -15.42 18.35 -32.09
CA VAL A 652 -14.09 18.97 -32.03
C VAL A 652 -13.80 19.85 -33.25
N LYS A 653 -14.25 19.43 -34.43
CA LYS A 653 -14.03 20.17 -35.68
C LYS A 653 -15.29 20.11 -36.55
N GLU A 654 -15.78 21.27 -36.96
CA GLU A 654 -16.85 21.39 -37.95
C GLU A 654 -16.28 21.46 -39.37
N ARG A 655 -17.03 20.93 -40.35
CA ARG A 655 -16.73 21.13 -41.76
C ARG A 655 -17.11 22.56 -42.13
N LYS A 656 -16.14 23.38 -42.55
CA LYS A 656 -16.38 24.73 -43.06
C LYS A 656 -17.27 24.65 -44.32
N ILE A 657 -18.51 25.12 -44.21
CA ILE A 657 -19.25 25.66 -45.35
C ILE A 657 -18.71 27.09 -45.54
N VAL A 658 -18.50 27.48 -46.79
CA VAL A 658 -17.70 28.64 -47.21
C VAL A 658 -18.11 29.95 -46.50
N ASP A 659 -17.06 30.74 -46.20
CA ASP A 659 -16.97 32.12 -45.71
C ASP A 659 -16.98 32.46 -44.20
N MET A 660 -15.98 33.29 -43.89
CA MET A 660 -15.58 33.99 -42.65
C MET A 660 -14.85 33.19 -41.56
N GLU A 661 -13.78 33.82 -41.07
CA GLU A 661 -12.83 33.34 -40.06
C GLU A 661 -13.50 33.18 -38.71
N ASP A 662 -14.04 31.99 -38.43
CA ASP A 662 -14.40 31.61 -37.06
C ASP A 662 -13.48 30.51 -36.52
N THR A 663 -13.03 30.74 -35.30
CA THR A 663 -12.18 29.86 -34.49
C THR A 663 -12.96 28.58 -34.21
N ALA A 664 -12.38 27.41 -34.52
CA ALA A 664 -13.02 26.12 -34.27
C ALA A 664 -13.21 25.94 -32.75
N GLN A 665 -14.43 26.15 -32.26
CA GLN A 665 -14.79 25.99 -30.85
C GLN A 665 -15.29 24.56 -30.61
N THR A 666 -14.71 23.88 -29.62
CA THR A 666 -15.18 22.58 -29.13
C THR A 666 -16.53 22.78 -28.43
N ARG A 667 -17.54 21.98 -28.80
CA ARG A 667 -18.90 22.09 -28.24
C ARG A 667 -19.42 20.74 -27.77
N CYS A 668 -19.95 20.69 -26.55
CA CYS A 668 -20.74 19.56 -26.07
C CYS A 668 -22.05 19.52 -26.86
N ARG A 669 -22.26 18.45 -27.63
CA ARG A 669 -23.46 18.27 -28.45
C ARG A 669 -24.58 17.61 -27.65
N LYS A 670 -24.23 16.58 -26.86
CA LYS A 670 -25.18 15.78 -26.08
C LYS A 670 -24.53 15.30 -24.79
N ALA A 671 -25.35 15.14 -23.76
CA ALA A 671 -25.00 14.49 -22.51
C ALA A 671 -25.99 13.34 -22.26
N TYR A 672 -25.46 12.15 -22.02
CA TYR A 672 -26.18 10.93 -21.66
C TYR A 672 -25.96 10.72 -20.16
N ALA A 673 -27.00 10.93 -19.37
CA ALA A 673 -26.93 10.92 -17.91
C ALA A 673 -28.06 10.05 -17.31
N HIS A 674 -27.93 9.73 -16.02
CA HIS A 674 -28.96 9.07 -15.21
C HIS A 674 -29.40 7.66 -15.63
N ALA A 675 -28.59 6.96 -16.45
CA ALA A 675 -28.88 5.58 -16.87
C ALA A 675 -28.11 4.51 -16.09
N HIS A 676 -27.06 4.90 -15.37
CA HIS A 676 -26.21 3.98 -14.62
C HIS A 676 -26.37 4.19 -13.11
N GLU A 677 -26.63 3.08 -12.40
CA GLU A 677 -26.72 3.08 -10.94
C GLU A 677 -25.34 3.00 -10.31
N PHE A 678 -24.42 2.26 -10.95
CA PHE A 678 -23.01 2.07 -10.55
C PHE A 678 -22.05 2.94 -11.38
N ASN A 679 -20.74 2.79 -11.19
CA ASN A 679 -19.75 3.62 -11.87
C ASN A 679 -19.50 3.11 -13.29
N ILE A 680 -19.55 4.01 -14.27
CA ILE A 680 -19.28 3.64 -15.67
C ILE A 680 -17.80 3.26 -15.80
N ASN A 681 -17.55 2.01 -16.16
CA ASN A 681 -16.20 1.45 -16.33
C ASN A 681 -15.74 1.45 -17.80
N SER A 682 -16.68 1.41 -18.75
CA SER A 682 -16.35 1.31 -20.18
C SER A 682 -17.40 1.95 -21.09
N ILE A 683 -16.90 2.44 -22.23
CA ILE A 683 -17.70 2.91 -23.36
C ILE A 683 -17.06 2.37 -24.65
N SER A 684 -17.90 1.97 -25.60
CA SER A 684 -17.45 1.49 -26.91
C SER A 684 -18.43 1.86 -28.01
N THR A 685 -17.92 2.40 -29.11
CA THR A 685 -18.71 2.77 -30.30
C THR A 685 -18.93 1.54 -31.18
N ASN A 686 -20.13 1.42 -31.73
CA ASN A 686 -20.46 0.34 -32.65
C ASN A 686 -19.93 0.66 -34.07
N SER A 687 -19.67 -0.38 -34.87
CA SER A 687 -19.25 -0.25 -36.26
C SER A 687 -20.36 0.25 -37.19
N ASP A 688 -21.61 0.28 -36.73
CA ASP A 688 -22.74 0.91 -37.43
C ASP A 688 -22.64 2.45 -37.50
N CYS A 689 -21.72 3.05 -36.74
CA CYS A 689 -21.51 4.50 -36.62
C CYS A 689 -22.72 5.30 -36.09
N GLU A 690 -23.72 4.63 -35.54
CA GLU A 690 -24.96 5.23 -35.01
C GLU A 690 -25.14 4.94 -33.52
N THR A 691 -24.69 3.77 -33.06
CA THR A 691 -24.88 3.32 -31.68
C THR A 691 -23.57 3.21 -30.92
N PHE A 692 -23.68 3.23 -29.59
CA PHE A 692 -22.57 2.94 -28.69
C PHE A 692 -23.11 2.29 -27.42
N ILE A 693 -22.25 1.60 -26.69
CA ILE A 693 -22.58 1.05 -25.39
C ILE A 693 -21.85 1.79 -24.28
N SER A 694 -22.45 1.72 -23.09
CA SER A 694 -21.79 2.00 -21.83
C SER A 694 -22.07 0.89 -20.84
N ALA A 695 -21.06 0.52 -20.06
CA ALA A 695 -21.18 -0.49 -19.02
C ALA A 695 -20.79 0.07 -17.65
N ASP A 696 -21.55 -0.34 -16.65
CA ASP A 696 -21.17 -0.24 -15.24
C ASP A 696 -20.89 -1.65 -14.69
N ASP A 697 -20.85 -1.80 -13.37
CA ASP A 697 -20.48 -3.06 -12.73
C ASP A 697 -21.51 -4.18 -12.94
N LEU A 698 -22.77 -3.87 -13.27
CA LEU A 698 -23.86 -4.87 -13.41
C LEU A 698 -24.65 -4.75 -14.71
N ARG A 699 -24.57 -3.62 -15.40
CA ARG A 699 -25.43 -3.30 -16.55
C ARG A 699 -24.64 -2.84 -17.76
N ILE A 700 -25.12 -3.24 -18.93
CA ILE A 700 -24.70 -2.69 -20.22
C ILE A 700 -25.90 -2.04 -20.89
N ASN A 701 -25.76 -0.75 -21.20
CA ASN A 701 -26.78 0.06 -21.86
C ASN A 701 -26.34 0.37 -23.30
N LEU A 702 -27.24 0.20 -24.25
CA LEU A 702 -27.12 0.57 -25.65
C LEU A 702 -27.75 1.95 -25.87
N TRP A 703 -27.02 2.82 -26.55
CA TRP A 703 -27.39 4.20 -26.84
C TRP A 703 -27.35 4.47 -28.33
N ASN A 704 -28.17 5.42 -28.75
CA ASN A 704 -28.05 6.03 -30.06
C ASN A 704 -27.36 7.39 -29.93
N LEU A 705 -26.38 7.69 -30.79
CA LEU A 705 -25.61 8.93 -30.76
C LEU A 705 -26.47 10.20 -30.95
N GLU A 706 -27.68 10.07 -31.47
CA GLU A 706 -28.62 11.17 -31.66
C GLU A 706 -29.72 11.23 -30.59
N ILE A 707 -29.85 10.24 -29.70
CA ILE A 707 -30.91 10.18 -28.68
C ILE A 707 -30.28 10.10 -27.30
N SER A 708 -30.37 11.20 -26.52
CA SER A 708 -29.74 11.27 -25.19
C SER A 708 -30.68 11.02 -24.01
N GLY A 709 -32.00 11.07 -24.24
CA GLY A 709 -33.00 10.91 -23.18
C GLY A 709 -33.45 9.46 -22.93
N GLN A 710 -32.95 8.51 -23.71
CA GLN A 710 -33.35 7.10 -23.64
C GLN A 710 -32.15 6.20 -23.96
N CYS A 711 -32.07 5.08 -23.25
CA CYS A 711 -31.15 3.98 -23.52
C CYS A 711 -31.90 2.66 -23.41
N PHE A 712 -31.39 1.64 -24.09
CA PHE A 712 -31.90 0.29 -23.98
C PHE A 712 -30.92 -0.54 -23.14
N ASN A 713 -31.38 -1.12 -22.04
CA ASN A 713 -30.55 -2.02 -21.27
C ASN A 713 -30.50 -3.39 -21.99
N ILE A 714 -29.31 -3.80 -22.42
CA ILE A 714 -29.11 -5.06 -23.14
C ILE A 714 -28.65 -6.19 -22.22
N ILE A 715 -28.00 -5.86 -21.10
CA ILE A 715 -27.57 -6.81 -20.08
C ILE A 715 -27.83 -6.19 -18.71
N ASP A 716 -28.53 -6.92 -17.84
CA ASP A 716 -28.72 -6.60 -16.42
C ASP A 716 -28.40 -7.84 -15.57
N MET A 717 -27.26 -7.82 -14.89
CA MET A 717 -26.85 -8.89 -13.99
C MET A 717 -27.22 -8.60 -12.54
N LYS A 718 -28.02 -7.56 -12.27
CA LYS A 718 -28.44 -7.20 -10.92
C LYS A 718 -29.25 -8.34 -10.28
N PRO A 719 -28.75 -8.98 -9.21
CA PRO A 719 -29.48 -10.04 -8.54
C PRO A 719 -30.70 -9.48 -7.79
N SER A 720 -31.67 -10.33 -7.47
CA SER A 720 -32.83 -9.94 -6.65
C SER A 720 -32.42 -9.51 -5.24
N ASN A 721 -31.38 -10.14 -4.69
CA ASN A 721 -30.72 -9.72 -3.46
C ASN A 721 -29.26 -9.35 -3.77
N MET A 722 -28.83 -8.13 -3.39
CA MET A 722 -27.47 -7.66 -3.63
C MET A 722 -26.40 -8.46 -2.88
N GLU A 723 -26.77 -9.20 -1.82
CA GLU A 723 -25.86 -10.10 -1.09
C GLU A 723 -25.45 -11.32 -1.92
N ASP A 724 -26.29 -11.73 -2.88
CA ASP A 724 -26.02 -12.85 -3.79
C ASP A 724 -25.10 -12.44 -4.96
N LEU A 725 -24.56 -11.22 -4.94
CA LEU A 725 -23.69 -10.73 -5.99
C LEU A 725 -22.35 -11.45 -5.97
N THR A 726 -22.11 -12.26 -7.01
CA THR A 726 -20.88 -13.04 -7.11
C THR A 726 -19.94 -12.62 -8.22
N GLU A 727 -20.40 -11.74 -9.12
CA GLU A 727 -19.73 -11.37 -10.36
C GLU A 727 -20.04 -9.93 -10.77
N VAL A 728 -19.04 -9.21 -11.27
CA VAL A 728 -19.24 -7.86 -11.84
C VAL A 728 -18.60 -7.75 -13.23
N ILE A 729 -19.19 -6.88 -14.07
CA ILE A 729 -18.66 -6.49 -15.38
C ILE A 729 -17.50 -5.53 -15.15
N THR A 730 -16.33 -5.83 -15.70
CA THR A 730 -15.15 -4.96 -15.55
C THR A 730 -14.87 -4.12 -16.78
N ILE A 731 -15.24 -4.61 -17.97
CA ILE A 731 -15.09 -3.91 -19.24
C ILE A 731 -16.02 -4.51 -20.30
N ALA A 732 -16.52 -3.68 -21.21
CA ALA A 732 -17.26 -4.10 -22.40
C ALA A 732 -16.74 -3.41 -23.67
N GLU A 733 -16.69 -4.13 -24.78
CA GLU A 733 -16.27 -3.60 -26.07
C GLU A 733 -17.05 -4.24 -27.23
N PHE A 734 -17.50 -3.41 -28.18
CA PHE A 734 -18.01 -3.89 -29.46
C PHE A 734 -16.93 -4.48 -30.33
N HIS A 735 -17.31 -5.48 -31.12
CA HIS A 735 -16.47 -6.01 -32.17
C HIS A 735 -16.22 -4.93 -33.25
N PRO A 736 -14.97 -4.76 -33.74
CA PRO A 736 -14.61 -3.62 -34.60
C PRO A 736 -15.25 -3.64 -36.00
N ILE A 737 -15.63 -4.82 -36.50
CA ILE A 737 -16.24 -5.01 -37.83
C ILE A 737 -17.72 -5.37 -37.71
N HIS A 738 -18.04 -6.47 -37.04
CA HIS A 738 -19.41 -6.95 -36.87
C HIS A 738 -20.21 -6.18 -35.80
N CYS A 739 -21.22 -5.43 -36.23
CA CYS A 739 -22.02 -4.57 -35.36
C CYS A 739 -22.91 -5.30 -34.34
N ASN A 740 -23.08 -6.61 -34.50
CA ASN A 740 -23.92 -7.45 -33.65
C ASN A 740 -23.15 -8.17 -32.54
N PHE A 741 -21.82 -8.21 -32.59
CA PHE A 741 -21.01 -8.89 -31.59
C PHE A 741 -20.54 -7.93 -30.50
N LEU A 742 -20.78 -8.32 -29.26
CA LEU A 742 -20.36 -7.62 -28.05
C LEU A 742 -19.59 -8.58 -27.16
N ALA A 743 -18.42 -8.16 -26.66
CA ALA A 743 -17.73 -8.90 -25.62
C ALA A 743 -17.67 -8.08 -24.32
N TYR A 744 -17.78 -8.77 -23.19
CA TYR A 744 -17.53 -8.17 -21.87
C TYR A 744 -16.73 -9.09 -20.94
N GLY A 745 -15.83 -8.48 -20.19
CA GLY A 745 -14.97 -9.12 -19.21
C GLY A 745 -15.59 -9.14 -17.81
N SER A 746 -15.26 -10.19 -17.06
CA SER A 746 -15.76 -10.46 -15.72
C SER A 746 -14.67 -10.30 -14.65
N SER A 747 -15.08 -9.93 -13.42
CA SER A 747 -14.23 -10.00 -12.24
C SER A 747 -13.77 -11.42 -11.88
N ARG A 748 -14.42 -12.45 -12.44
CA ARG A 748 -14.06 -13.87 -12.25
C ARG A 748 -13.04 -14.40 -13.25
N GLY A 749 -12.63 -13.58 -14.22
CA GLY A 749 -11.53 -13.90 -15.12
C GLY A 749 -11.89 -14.63 -16.43
N PHE A 750 -13.15 -14.56 -16.85
CA PHE A 750 -13.60 -15.03 -18.16
C PHE A 750 -14.22 -13.89 -18.99
N ILE A 751 -14.32 -14.11 -20.29
CA ILE A 751 -14.92 -13.16 -21.24
C ILE A 751 -16.21 -13.77 -21.79
N ARG A 752 -17.30 -13.01 -21.79
CA ARG A 752 -18.54 -13.41 -22.46
C ARG A 752 -18.65 -12.70 -23.80
N LEU A 753 -18.81 -13.49 -24.86
CA LEU A 753 -19.05 -13.02 -26.22
C LEU A 753 -20.53 -13.27 -26.58
N VAL A 754 -21.22 -12.19 -26.93
CA VAL A 754 -22.66 -12.13 -27.13
C VAL A 754 -22.96 -11.74 -28.57
N ASP A 755 -23.93 -12.41 -29.19
CA ASP A 755 -24.52 -12.01 -30.46
C ASP A 755 -25.89 -11.37 -30.22
N MET A 756 -25.98 -10.05 -30.41
CA MET A 756 -27.20 -9.26 -30.20
C MET A 756 -28.34 -9.59 -31.17
N ARG A 757 -28.11 -10.42 -32.20
CA ARG A 757 -29.17 -10.89 -33.10
C ARG A 757 -29.98 -12.05 -32.52
N GLN A 758 -29.41 -12.80 -31.58
CA GLN A 758 -30.02 -14.03 -31.07
C GLN A 758 -31.11 -13.76 -30.03
N SER A 759 -30.89 -12.75 -29.18
CA SER A 759 -31.85 -12.32 -28.16
C SER A 759 -31.79 -10.80 -28.02
N ALA A 760 -32.94 -10.19 -27.79
CA ALA A 760 -33.00 -8.76 -27.45
C ALA A 760 -32.33 -8.46 -26.11
N LEU A 761 -32.35 -9.41 -25.17
CA LEU A 761 -31.81 -9.27 -23.80
C LEU A 761 -30.47 -10.00 -23.58
N CYS A 762 -29.85 -10.54 -24.65
CA CYS A 762 -28.45 -11.00 -24.64
C CYS A 762 -28.07 -11.96 -23.49
N ASP A 763 -29.04 -12.70 -22.95
CA ASP A 763 -29.02 -13.36 -21.64
C ASP A 763 -28.75 -14.88 -21.71
N HIS A 764 -29.16 -15.53 -22.79
CA HIS A 764 -29.19 -17.00 -22.86
C HIS A 764 -28.26 -17.64 -23.91
N SER A 765 -27.41 -16.85 -24.59
CA SER A 765 -26.63 -17.33 -25.74
C SER A 765 -25.25 -16.67 -25.88
N ALA A 766 -24.47 -16.66 -24.79
CA ALA A 766 -23.11 -16.14 -24.79
C ALA A 766 -22.07 -17.28 -24.86
N ILE A 767 -21.06 -17.13 -25.72
CA ILE A 767 -19.86 -17.97 -25.70
C ILE A 767 -18.97 -17.47 -24.56
N ILE A 768 -18.55 -18.38 -23.67
CA ILE A 768 -17.70 -18.05 -22.52
C ILE A 768 -16.27 -18.48 -22.84
N LEU A 769 -15.37 -17.51 -22.97
CA LEU A 769 -13.94 -17.76 -23.11
C LEU A 769 -13.33 -17.85 -21.70
N GLU A 770 -12.95 -19.05 -21.29
CA GLU A 770 -12.39 -19.32 -19.97
C GLU A 770 -11.12 -20.19 -20.08
N ASP A 771 -10.15 -19.94 -19.21
CA ASP A 771 -8.89 -20.68 -19.18
C ASP A 771 -9.10 -22.00 -18.42
N GLY A 772 -9.31 -23.10 -19.18
CA GLY A 772 -9.59 -24.42 -18.64
C GLY A 772 -8.54 -24.98 -17.68
N GLY A 773 -7.30 -24.45 -17.69
CA GLY A 773 -6.25 -24.80 -16.73
C GLY A 773 -6.52 -24.37 -15.28
N SER A 774 -7.59 -23.60 -15.04
CA SER A 774 -7.98 -23.06 -13.74
C SER A 774 -9.17 -23.78 -13.07
N ARG A 775 -9.58 -24.96 -13.56
CA ARG A 775 -10.73 -25.76 -13.08
C ARG A 775 -10.51 -26.50 -11.73
N GLY A 776 -9.91 -25.82 -10.74
CA GLY A 776 -9.83 -26.27 -9.35
C GLY A 776 -10.50 -25.26 -8.39
N SER A 777 -10.57 -25.57 -7.10
CA SER A 777 -10.99 -24.58 -6.09
C SER A 777 -10.02 -23.39 -6.10
N LYS A 778 -10.45 -22.23 -6.62
CA LYS A 778 -9.65 -21.01 -6.64
C LYS A 778 -9.52 -20.50 -5.20
N SER A 779 -8.32 -20.10 -4.80
CA SER A 779 -8.14 -19.38 -3.54
C SER A 779 -8.67 -17.95 -3.69
N PHE A 780 -9.03 -17.30 -2.56
CA PHE A 780 -9.46 -15.91 -2.52
C PHE A 780 -8.57 -14.97 -3.37
N PHE A 781 -7.25 -15.04 -3.20
CA PHE A 781 -6.32 -14.21 -3.99
C PHE A 781 -6.27 -14.60 -5.46
N THR A 782 -6.48 -15.88 -5.80
CA THR A 782 -6.53 -16.33 -7.21
C THR A 782 -7.74 -15.74 -7.92
N GLU A 783 -8.87 -15.59 -7.23
CA GLU A 783 -10.05 -14.91 -7.78
C GLU A 783 -9.79 -13.42 -8.01
N ILE A 784 -9.15 -12.73 -7.06
CA ILE A 784 -8.82 -11.31 -7.20
C ILE A 784 -7.91 -11.06 -8.40
N VAL A 785 -6.81 -11.81 -8.53
CA VAL A 785 -5.84 -11.59 -9.62
C VAL A 785 -6.32 -12.09 -10.98
N ALA A 786 -7.36 -12.95 -11.00
CA ALA A 786 -7.99 -13.42 -12.25
C ALA A 786 -8.91 -12.36 -12.87
N SER A 787 -9.36 -11.36 -12.10
CA SER A 787 -10.20 -10.27 -12.58
C SER A 787 -9.61 -9.58 -13.81
N ILE A 788 -10.43 -9.44 -14.86
CA ILE A 788 -10.00 -8.80 -16.11
C ILE A 788 -10.00 -7.28 -15.91
N SER A 789 -8.84 -6.64 -16.09
CA SER A 789 -8.71 -5.19 -15.96
C SER A 789 -8.99 -4.42 -17.24
N ASP A 790 -8.64 -5.00 -18.39
CA ASP A 790 -8.82 -4.39 -19.71
C ASP A 790 -8.89 -5.46 -20.80
N MET A 791 -9.55 -5.14 -21.91
CA MET A 791 -9.78 -6.03 -23.04
C MET A 791 -9.80 -5.24 -24.34
N LYS A 792 -9.22 -5.80 -25.40
CA LYS A 792 -9.14 -5.21 -26.74
C LYS A 792 -9.31 -6.24 -27.85
N PHE A 793 -10.18 -5.94 -28.80
CA PHE A 793 -10.22 -6.67 -30.07
C PHE A 793 -9.02 -6.35 -30.95
N SER A 794 -8.54 -7.34 -31.69
CA SER A 794 -7.62 -7.13 -32.81
C SER A 794 -8.33 -6.39 -33.94
N LYS A 795 -7.56 -5.72 -34.82
CA LYS A 795 -8.11 -4.91 -35.92
C LYS A 795 -8.95 -5.72 -36.91
N ASP A 796 -8.57 -6.99 -37.14
CA ASP A 796 -9.32 -7.95 -37.96
C ASP A 796 -10.52 -8.57 -37.22
N GLY A 797 -10.65 -8.30 -35.92
CA GLY A 797 -11.73 -8.79 -35.07
C GLY A 797 -11.63 -10.26 -34.69
N ARG A 798 -10.61 -11.00 -35.13
CA ARG A 798 -10.51 -12.44 -34.86
C ARG A 798 -10.06 -12.76 -33.42
N TYR A 799 -9.18 -11.93 -32.88
CA TYR A 799 -8.55 -12.16 -31.60
C TYR A 799 -9.02 -11.15 -30.55
N ILE A 800 -9.03 -11.59 -29.30
CA ILE A 800 -9.29 -10.75 -28.14
C ILE A 800 -8.06 -10.79 -27.24
N LEU A 801 -7.47 -9.64 -26.97
CA LEU A 801 -6.44 -9.49 -25.95
C LEU A 801 -7.13 -9.12 -24.64
N SER A 802 -6.76 -9.79 -23.55
CA SER A 802 -7.26 -9.49 -22.21
C SER A 802 -6.10 -9.37 -21.25
N ARG A 803 -6.25 -8.49 -20.26
CA ARG A 803 -5.28 -8.28 -19.19
C ARG A 803 -5.92 -8.69 -17.86
N ASP A 804 -5.30 -9.64 -17.18
CA ASP A 804 -5.52 -9.88 -15.76
C ASP A 804 -4.35 -9.28 -14.96
N TYR A 805 -4.37 -9.34 -13.63
CA TYR A 805 -3.30 -8.70 -12.84
C TYR A 805 -1.91 -9.23 -13.21
N MET A 806 -1.76 -10.54 -13.42
CA MET A 806 -0.47 -11.23 -13.58
C MET A 806 -0.08 -11.51 -15.03
N ASN A 807 -1.03 -11.53 -15.95
CA ASN A 807 -0.89 -12.05 -17.29
C ASN A 807 -1.59 -11.19 -18.33
N LEU A 808 -1.06 -11.25 -19.55
CA LEU A 808 -1.71 -10.78 -20.75
C LEU A 808 -2.07 -12.02 -21.60
N LYS A 809 -3.35 -12.22 -21.89
CA LYS A 809 -3.86 -13.41 -22.59
C LYS A 809 -4.44 -13.04 -23.95
N LEU A 810 -4.03 -13.76 -24.99
CA LEU A 810 -4.57 -13.66 -26.33
C LEU A 810 -5.55 -14.80 -26.59
N TRP A 811 -6.76 -14.48 -26.99
CA TRP A 811 -7.84 -15.43 -27.28
C TRP A 811 -8.19 -15.42 -28.77
N ASP A 812 -8.49 -16.57 -29.36
CA ASP A 812 -9.17 -16.65 -30.66
C ASP A 812 -10.67 -16.79 -30.36
N MET A 813 -11.52 -15.98 -30.99
CA MET A 813 -12.97 -16.02 -30.76
C MET A 813 -13.62 -17.38 -31.09
N HIS A 814 -12.94 -18.22 -31.87
CA HIS A 814 -13.41 -19.56 -32.23
C HIS A 814 -12.88 -20.65 -31.30
N MET A 815 -12.10 -20.29 -30.26
CA MET A 815 -11.53 -21.20 -29.28
C MET A 815 -11.91 -20.75 -27.86
N ASP A 816 -12.93 -21.39 -27.29
CA ASP A 816 -13.48 -21.07 -25.97
C ASP A 816 -12.75 -21.76 -24.81
N SER A 817 -12.09 -22.88 -25.07
CA SER A 817 -11.49 -23.74 -24.04
C SER A 817 -10.20 -23.22 -23.39
N SER A 818 -9.46 -22.35 -24.08
CA SER A 818 -8.16 -21.84 -23.62
C SER A 818 -7.65 -20.67 -24.47
N PRO A 819 -6.83 -19.77 -23.90
CA PRO A 819 -6.17 -18.73 -24.69
C PRO A 819 -5.11 -19.31 -25.63
N VAL A 820 -4.90 -18.65 -26.77
CA VAL A 820 -3.86 -18.96 -27.77
C VAL A 820 -2.46 -18.72 -27.20
N ALA A 821 -2.29 -17.67 -26.40
CA ALA A 821 -1.02 -17.34 -25.76
C ALA A 821 -1.23 -16.64 -24.42
N ILE A 822 -0.30 -16.86 -23.47
CA ILE A 822 -0.31 -16.23 -22.14
C ILE A 822 1.08 -15.64 -21.87
N TYR A 823 1.16 -14.33 -21.78
CA TYR A 823 2.39 -13.59 -21.48
C TYR A 823 2.43 -13.19 -20.01
N LYS A 824 3.56 -13.43 -19.34
CA LYS A 824 3.73 -13.16 -17.91
C LYS A 824 4.28 -11.75 -17.69
N ILE A 825 3.61 -10.95 -16.86
CA ILE A 825 3.95 -9.52 -16.73
C ILE A 825 4.84 -9.24 -15.53
N HIS A 826 4.38 -9.58 -14.34
CA HIS A 826 5.08 -9.27 -13.09
C HIS A 826 5.91 -10.45 -12.58
N GLU A 827 6.86 -10.95 -13.38
CA GLU A 827 7.71 -12.08 -12.92
C GLU A 827 8.49 -11.78 -11.64
N ASN A 828 8.83 -10.51 -11.39
CA ASN A 828 9.52 -10.08 -10.18
C ASN A 828 8.61 -10.09 -8.94
N LEU A 829 7.30 -10.09 -9.12
CA LEU A 829 6.31 -10.23 -8.05
C LEU A 829 5.89 -11.70 -7.85
N ARG A 830 6.43 -12.62 -8.65
CA ARG A 830 6.29 -14.06 -8.40
C ARG A 830 7.51 -14.52 -7.59
N PRO A 831 7.30 -15.27 -6.50
CA PRO A 831 8.40 -15.83 -5.74
C PRO A 831 9.24 -16.76 -6.63
N LYS A 832 10.50 -16.37 -6.90
CA LYS A 832 11.48 -17.21 -7.61
C LYS A 832 12.03 -18.29 -6.66
N PHE A 833 11.18 -19.23 -6.23
CA PHE A 833 11.59 -20.41 -5.45
C PHE A 833 11.02 -21.72 -5.99
N ILE A 834 10.85 -21.83 -7.31
CA ILE A 834 10.58 -23.11 -7.98
C ILE A 834 11.52 -23.19 -9.17
N LEU A 835 12.77 -23.63 -8.96
CA LEU A 835 13.64 -24.17 -10.04
C LEU A 835 15.02 -24.67 -9.56
N LYS A 836 15.43 -24.43 -8.31
CA LYS A 836 16.67 -25.04 -7.78
C LYS A 836 16.49 -26.46 -7.22
N ALA A 837 15.26 -26.84 -6.84
CA ALA A 837 14.94 -28.18 -6.32
C ALA A 837 14.81 -29.27 -7.42
N TYR A 838 14.56 -28.89 -8.67
CA TYR A 838 14.43 -29.85 -9.79
C TYR A 838 15.77 -30.37 -10.35
N ARG A 839 16.92 -29.90 -9.82
CA ARG A 839 18.25 -30.29 -10.33
C ARG A 839 19.02 -31.25 -9.41
N LEU A 840 18.44 -31.63 -8.26
CA LEU A 840 18.99 -32.66 -7.37
C LEU A 840 18.05 -33.86 -7.39
N ASN A 841 18.41 -34.87 -8.20
CA ASN A 841 17.75 -36.16 -8.27
C ASN A 841 17.60 -36.79 -6.87
N MET A 842 16.38 -36.82 -6.35
CA MET A 842 15.92 -37.87 -5.44
C MET A 842 14.48 -38.24 -5.81
N HIS A 843 14.34 -39.36 -6.49
CA HIS A 843 13.06 -40.03 -6.71
C HIS A 843 12.63 -40.72 -5.42
N ALA A 844 11.77 -40.09 -4.61
CA ALA A 844 10.87 -40.77 -3.67
C ALA A 844 9.79 -39.80 -3.14
N ASN A 845 8.52 -40.07 -3.47
CA ASN A 845 7.30 -39.65 -2.78
C ASN A 845 7.30 -38.31 -2.01
N ILE A 846 7.39 -37.19 -2.73
CA ILE A 846 6.93 -35.89 -2.23
C ILE A 846 5.89 -35.35 -3.22
N SER A 847 4.70 -35.93 -3.18
CA SER A 847 3.50 -35.38 -3.86
C SER A 847 2.47 -34.85 -2.85
N LEU A 848 2.83 -34.69 -1.57
CA LEU A 848 1.92 -34.27 -0.49
C LEU A 848 2.42 -33.11 0.39
N LEU A 849 3.52 -32.43 0.05
CA LEU A 849 4.06 -31.30 0.83
C LEU A 849 4.49 -30.09 -0.03
N LEU A 850 3.81 -29.86 -1.14
CA LEU A 850 3.85 -28.57 -1.83
C LEU A 850 2.44 -27.99 -1.86
N SER A 851 2.02 -27.42 -0.73
CA SER A 851 0.86 -26.52 -0.71
C SER A 851 1.21 -25.23 -1.47
N PRO A 852 0.22 -24.56 -2.08
CA PRO A 852 0.40 -23.36 -2.92
C PRO A 852 0.82 -22.07 -2.14
N ASP A 853 1.36 -22.20 -0.93
CA ASP A 853 1.48 -21.12 0.07
C ASP A 853 2.69 -20.20 -0.12
N ILE A 854 3.57 -20.46 -1.09
CA ILE A 854 4.75 -19.61 -1.35
C ILE A 854 4.36 -18.33 -2.11
N ASN A 855 3.30 -18.35 -2.93
CA ASN A 855 2.77 -17.17 -3.63
C ASN A 855 2.01 -16.21 -2.70
N PHE A 856 1.73 -16.62 -1.45
CA PHE A 856 0.77 -15.96 -0.57
C PHE A 856 1.29 -14.64 0.02
N TRP A 857 2.53 -14.62 0.52
CA TRP A 857 3.06 -13.48 1.28
C TRP A 857 3.16 -12.18 0.47
N GLN A 858 3.57 -12.25 -0.79
CA GLN A 858 3.74 -11.06 -1.64
C GLN A 858 2.40 -10.53 -2.17
N LEU A 859 1.39 -11.41 -2.33
CA LEU A 859 0.03 -11.01 -2.67
C LEU A 859 -0.70 -10.36 -1.48
N CYS A 860 -0.43 -10.80 -0.24
CA CYS A 860 -0.95 -10.14 0.96
C CYS A 860 -0.45 -8.70 1.08
N GLU A 861 0.85 -8.45 0.87
CA GLU A 861 1.39 -7.07 0.92
C GLU A 861 0.81 -6.18 -0.19
N LEU A 862 0.55 -6.74 -1.37
CA LEU A 862 -0.12 -6.02 -2.47
C LEU A 862 -1.61 -5.77 -2.18
N TYR A 863 -2.25 -6.64 -1.41
CA TYR A 863 -3.64 -6.48 -0.97
C TYR A 863 -3.74 -5.42 0.13
N ASP A 864 -2.87 -5.47 1.15
CA ASP A 864 -2.85 -4.51 2.25
C ASP A 864 -2.57 -3.06 1.78
N ASN A 865 -1.88 -2.91 0.65
CA ASN A 865 -1.60 -1.61 0.02
C ASN A 865 -2.56 -1.24 -1.13
N ASP A 866 -3.64 -1.99 -1.36
CA ASP A 866 -4.61 -1.86 -2.46
C ASP A 866 -4.04 -2.00 -3.90
N CYS A 867 -2.73 -2.20 -4.05
CA CYS A 867 -2.04 -2.36 -5.33
C CYS A 867 -2.60 -3.53 -6.16
N ILE A 868 -3.08 -4.60 -5.51
CA ILE A 868 -3.67 -5.75 -6.21
C ILE A 868 -4.92 -5.41 -7.05
N PHE A 869 -5.56 -4.27 -6.76
CA PHE A 869 -6.75 -3.78 -7.47
C PHE A 869 -6.42 -2.79 -8.61
N ASP A 870 -5.14 -2.54 -8.88
CA ASP A 870 -4.72 -1.67 -9.97
C ASP A 870 -5.14 -2.22 -11.34
N LYS A 871 -5.88 -1.41 -12.10
CA LYS A 871 -6.40 -1.79 -13.42
C LYS A 871 -5.44 -1.36 -14.54
N PHE A 872 -4.56 -2.27 -14.95
CA PHE A 872 -3.62 -2.04 -16.06
C PHE A 872 -4.32 -2.17 -17.41
N ALA A 873 -4.09 -1.19 -18.31
CA ALA A 873 -4.56 -1.26 -19.68
C ALA A 873 -3.66 -2.16 -20.56
N CYS A 874 -4.21 -2.60 -21.69
CA CYS A 874 -3.47 -3.28 -22.74
C CYS A 874 -3.81 -2.70 -24.13
N CYS A 875 -2.90 -2.87 -25.08
CA CYS A 875 -3.14 -2.51 -26.47
C CYS A 875 -2.43 -3.45 -27.43
N LEU A 876 -2.96 -3.53 -28.66
CA LEU A 876 -2.39 -4.28 -29.76
C LEU A 876 -1.84 -3.32 -30.81
N SER A 877 -0.79 -3.74 -31.50
CA SER A 877 -0.31 -3.07 -32.69
C SER A 877 -1.30 -3.18 -33.85
N GLY A 878 -1.22 -2.24 -34.79
CA GLY A 878 -2.07 -2.21 -35.98
C GLY A 878 -1.98 -3.43 -36.89
N ASP A 879 -0.84 -4.14 -36.86
CA ASP A 879 -0.61 -5.39 -37.59
C ASP A 879 -1.11 -6.64 -36.85
N GLY A 880 -1.56 -6.51 -35.60
CA GLY A 880 -2.04 -7.61 -34.76
C GLY A 880 -0.95 -8.56 -34.25
N MET A 881 0.35 -8.26 -34.48
CA MET A 881 1.45 -9.16 -34.15
C MET A 881 2.15 -8.82 -32.83
N HIS A 882 1.94 -7.61 -32.31
CA HIS A 882 2.60 -7.09 -31.12
C HIS A 882 1.57 -6.64 -30.09
N TYR A 883 1.91 -6.84 -28.82
CA TYR A 883 1.02 -6.56 -27.69
C TYR A 883 1.79 -5.76 -26.65
N ALA A 884 1.19 -4.72 -26.09
CA ALA A 884 1.80 -3.93 -25.04
C ALA A 884 0.90 -3.78 -23.82
N THR A 885 1.54 -3.66 -22.66
CA THR A 885 0.87 -3.40 -21.39
C THR A 885 1.83 -2.77 -20.38
N GLY A 886 1.29 -2.12 -19.36
CA GLY A 886 2.07 -1.49 -18.30
C GLY A 886 2.32 -2.39 -17.09
N SER A 887 3.21 -1.90 -16.22
CA SER A 887 3.60 -2.50 -14.94
C SER A 887 4.09 -1.41 -13.97
N TYR A 888 4.33 -1.80 -12.71
CA TYR A 888 5.03 -0.99 -11.71
C TYR A 888 6.44 -0.58 -12.15
N SER A 889 7.02 0.40 -11.43
CA SER A 889 8.23 1.13 -11.80
C SER A 889 8.12 1.87 -13.15
N ASN A 890 6.90 2.27 -13.56
CA ASN A 890 6.62 2.84 -14.88
C ASN A 890 7.12 1.97 -16.05
N HIS A 891 7.14 0.64 -15.88
CA HIS A 891 7.62 -0.26 -16.91
C HIS A 891 6.55 -0.51 -17.97
N LEU A 892 6.91 -0.30 -19.24
CA LEU A 892 6.20 -0.72 -20.43
C LEU A 892 6.73 -2.09 -20.86
N ARG A 893 5.83 -3.06 -21.03
CA ARG A 893 6.12 -4.41 -21.51
C ARG A 893 5.56 -4.59 -22.92
N ILE A 894 6.37 -5.10 -23.84
CA ILE A 894 5.98 -5.34 -25.25
C ILE A 894 6.28 -6.80 -25.59
N PHE A 895 5.32 -7.50 -26.17
CA PHE A 895 5.42 -8.90 -26.58
C PHE A 895 5.15 -9.03 -28.08
N SER A 896 5.72 -10.06 -28.70
CA SER A 896 5.50 -10.39 -30.12
C SER A 896 4.98 -11.82 -30.23
N HIS A 897 4.01 -12.05 -31.11
CA HIS A 897 3.53 -13.39 -31.41
C HIS A 897 4.49 -14.13 -32.35
N GLY A 898 4.85 -15.38 -32.02
CA GLY A 898 5.66 -16.25 -32.89
C GLY A 898 7.19 -16.07 -32.83
N ALA A 899 7.71 -15.07 -32.11
CA ALA A 899 9.13 -14.98 -31.76
C ALA A 899 9.34 -15.73 -30.43
N GLY A 900 10.13 -16.81 -30.43
CA GLY A 900 10.31 -17.75 -29.31
C GLY A 900 10.99 -17.21 -28.04
N SER A 901 10.67 -15.98 -27.62
CA SER A 901 11.03 -15.41 -26.32
C SER A 901 9.75 -15.06 -25.55
N ASP A 902 9.36 -15.92 -24.62
CA ASP A 902 8.23 -15.68 -23.69
C ASP A 902 8.46 -14.46 -22.77
N GLU A 903 9.68 -13.92 -22.73
CA GLU A 903 10.13 -12.91 -21.74
C GLU A 903 9.77 -11.45 -22.09
N GLY A 904 9.40 -11.15 -23.35
CA GLY A 904 9.03 -9.79 -23.80
C GLY A 904 10.13 -8.72 -23.64
N ILE A 905 9.89 -7.52 -24.19
CA ILE A 905 10.77 -6.35 -24.03
C ILE A 905 10.24 -5.50 -22.89
N THR A 906 11.12 -5.04 -22.00
CA THR A 906 10.78 -4.12 -20.89
C THR A 906 11.48 -2.78 -21.07
N ILE A 907 10.72 -1.68 -21.03
CA ILE A 907 11.20 -0.30 -21.17
C ILE A 907 10.69 0.52 -19.99
N GLU A 908 11.53 1.37 -19.39
CA GLU A 908 11.08 2.32 -18.36
C GLU A 908 10.57 3.61 -19.01
N ALA A 909 9.33 4.00 -18.70
CA ALA A 909 8.75 5.25 -19.16
C ALA A 909 9.29 6.42 -18.33
N SER A 910 10.37 7.04 -18.82
CA SER A 910 11.02 8.18 -18.17
C SER A 910 11.55 9.18 -19.21
N LYS A 911 11.89 10.40 -18.75
CA LYS A 911 12.49 11.45 -19.60
C LYS A 911 13.86 11.05 -20.17
N HIS A 912 14.53 10.07 -19.57
CA HIS A 912 15.81 9.51 -20.02
C HIS A 912 15.69 7.98 -20.07
N PRO A 913 15.08 7.42 -21.13
CA PRO A 913 14.78 5.99 -21.17
C PRO A 913 16.09 5.18 -21.27
N VAL A 914 16.36 4.33 -20.27
CA VAL A 914 17.43 3.33 -20.36
C VAL A 914 16.84 2.08 -21.02
N ARG A 915 17.20 1.82 -22.28
CA ARG A 915 16.93 0.53 -22.92
C ARG A 915 17.82 -0.52 -22.24
N LYS A 916 17.24 -1.49 -21.52
CA LYS A 916 17.96 -2.69 -21.10
C LYS A 916 17.67 -3.81 -22.13
N PRO A 917 18.56 -4.10 -23.09
CA PRO A 917 18.44 -5.33 -23.87
C PRO A 917 18.84 -6.51 -22.97
N VAL A 918 17.93 -7.46 -22.75
CA VAL A 918 18.29 -8.75 -22.14
C VAL A 918 18.80 -9.65 -23.26
N LEU A 919 20.12 -9.78 -23.37
CA LEU A 919 20.79 -10.78 -24.19
C LEU A 919 20.86 -12.09 -23.40
N HIS A 920 19.85 -12.94 -23.55
CA HIS A 920 19.97 -14.38 -23.26
C HIS A 920 19.36 -15.18 -24.42
N ALA A 921 20.16 -15.37 -25.47
CA ALA A 921 19.84 -16.37 -26.49
C ALA A 921 20.01 -17.77 -25.88
N ALA A 922 18.92 -18.52 -25.74
CA ALA A 922 19.00 -19.96 -25.53
C ALA A 922 19.59 -20.65 -26.79
N PRO A 923 20.48 -21.65 -26.64
CA PRO A 923 21.16 -22.25 -27.78
C PRO A 923 20.19 -23.08 -28.62
N ARG A 924 20.19 -22.82 -29.93
CA ARG A 924 19.60 -23.71 -30.94
C ARG A 924 20.25 -25.09 -30.83
N THR A 925 19.47 -26.11 -30.52
CA THR A 925 19.86 -27.51 -30.68
C THR A 925 19.92 -27.83 -32.18
N ARG A 926 21.12 -27.77 -32.77
CA ARG A 926 21.40 -28.47 -34.04
C ARG A 926 21.98 -29.84 -33.76
N ARG A 927 21.45 -30.80 -34.51
CA ARG A 927 21.80 -32.22 -34.62
C ARG A 927 23.30 -32.48 -34.52
N SER A 928 23.60 -33.60 -33.86
CA SER A 928 24.87 -34.32 -33.84
C SER A 928 25.46 -34.58 -35.23
N SER A 929 26.75 -34.25 -35.41
CA SER A 929 27.70 -35.11 -36.11
C SER A 929 29.15 -34.70 -35.79
N LEU A 930 29.94 -35.69 -35.37
CA LEU A 930 31.38 -35.62 -35.10
C LEU A 930 32.18 -35.30 -36.37
N SER A 931 33.20 -34.44 -36.29
CA SER A 931 34.55 -34.72 -36.83
C SER A 931 35.53 -33.53 -36.71
N ASN A 932 36.73 -33.89 -36.24
CA ASN A 932 38.07 -33.38 -36.55
C ASN A 932 38.68 -32.18 -35.79
N LEU A 933 39.67 -32.56 -34.96
CA LEU A 933 40.84 -31.77 -34.55
C LEU A 933 41.68 -31.30 -35.76
N THR A 934 42.30 -30.11 -35.70
CA THR A 934 43.78 -29.90 -35.63
C THR A 934 44.22 -28.43 -35.82
N ARG A 935 45.25 -28.04 -35.04
CA ARG A 935 46.31 -27.01 -35.25
C ARG A 935 45.99 -25.49 -35.24
N GLY A 936 46.29 -24.82 -34.12
CA GLY A 936 47.61 -24.21 -33.82
C GLY A 936 47.93 -22.74 -34.20
N PHE A 937 47.92 -21.85 -33.16
CA PHE A 937 48.79 -20.67 -32.87
C PHE A 937 48.69 -19.40 -33.77
N TYR A 938 48.60 -18.11 -33.33
CA TYR A 938 48.81 -17.36 -32.06
C TYR A 938 48.04 -15.99 -32.08
N ARG A 939 47.73 -15.47 -30.88
CA ARG A 939 47.45 -14.06 -30.43
C ARG A 939 46.01 -13.48 -30.36
N HIS A 940 45.46 -13.59 -29.14
CA HIS A 940 44.94 -12.53 -28.23
C HIS A 940 43.99 -11.43 -28.76
N GLY A 941 42.70 -11.60 -28.45
CA GLY A 941 41.71 -10.54 -28.20
C GLY A 941 40.86 -10.97 -27.00
N ASN A 942 40.86 -10.16 -25.93
CA ASN A 942 40.40 -10.51 -24.59
C ASN A 942 38.93 -10.08 -24.40
N ASP A 943 37.99 -11.02 -24.58
CA ASP A 943 36.58 -10.84 -24.20
C ASP A 943 36.42 -11.16 -22.70
N ASN A 944 36.10 -10.14 -21.89
CA ASN A 944 35.62 -10.35 -20.52
C ASN A 944 34.24 -9.69 -20.37
N SER A 945 33.20 -10.46 -20.62
CA SER A 945 31.84 -10.19 -20.15
C SER A 945 31.62 -10.95 -18.84
N SER A 946 31.81 -10.29 -17.70
CA SER A 946 31.46 -10.86 -16.39
C SER A 946 30.01 -10.52 -16.05
N SER A 947 29.18 -11.57 -16.05
CA SER A 947 27.81 -11.63 -15.59
C SER A 947 27.63 -11.00 -14.20
N GLY A 948 26.77 -9.99 -14.10
CA GLY A 948 26.38 -9.33 -12.85
C GLY A 948 24.92 -9.64 -12.51
N ASN A 949 24.71 -10.35 -11.40
CA ASN A 949 23.41 -10.51 -10.74
C ASN A 949 22.93 -9.12 -10.25
N ASN A 950 21.79 -8.65 -10.75
CA ASN A 950 21.07 -7.48 -10.23
C ASN A 950 19.75 -7.95 -9.62
N ASP A 951 19.65 -7.93 -8.28
CA ASP A 951 18.37 -7.96 -7.57
C ASP A 951 17.64 -6.63 -7.79
N PHE A 952 16.41 -6.70 -8.31
CA PHE A 952 15.57 -5.54 -8.63
C PHE A 952 14.63 -5.22 -7.45
N SER A 953 14.76 -4.03 -6.85
CA SER A 953 13.69 -3.45 -6.02
C SER A 953 12.63 -2.81 -6.92
N CYS A 954 11.37 -3.24 -6.83
CA CYS A 954 10.26 -2.65 -7.57
C CYS A 954 9.64 -1.50 -6.77
N ASN A 955 9.43 -0.34 -7.38
CA ASN A 955 8.73 0.78 -6.76
C ASN A 955 7.24 0.68 -7.09
N LEU A 956 6.41 0.34 -6.10
CA LEU A 956 4.97 0.16 -6.28
C LEU A 956 4.22 1.49 -6.47
N ASN A 957 4.81 2.63 -6.07
CA ASN A 957 4.17 3.94 -6.19
C ASN A 957 4.19 4.50 -7.63
N SER A 958 5.09 4.02 -8.49
CA SER A 958 5.17 4.41 -9.88
C SER A 958 4.56 3.33 -10.77
N LYS A 959 3.46 3.66 -11.46
CA LYS A 959 2.68 2.72 -12.27
C LYS A 959 2.32 3.31 -13.63
N LEU A 960 2.41 2.47 -14.66
CA LEU A 960 1.98 2.78 -16.01
C LEU A 960 0.63 2.10 -16.25
N LEU A 961 -0.47 2.83 -16.01
CA LEU A 961 -1.82 2.27 -16.10
C LEU A 961 -2.45 2.46 -17.49
N HIS A 962 -2.10 3.55 -18.18
CA HIS A 962 -2.74 3.97 -19.42
C HIS A 962 -1.74 4.02 -20.57
N LEU A 963 -2.08 3.34 -21.67
CA LEU A 963 -1.31 3.35 -22.91
C LEU A 963 -2.24 3.17 -24.11
N ALA A 964 -1.79 3.61 -25.28
CA ALA A 964 -2.47 3.43 -26.56
C ALA A 964 -1.44 3.18 -27.66
N TRP A 965 -1.73 2.24 -28.56
CA TRP A 965 -0.92 2.00 -29.75
C TRP A 965 -1.54 2.72 -30.94
N HIS A 966 -0.72 3.34 -31.78
CA HIS A 966 -1.16 3.98 -33.02
C HIS A 966 -1.71 2.94 -34.02
N PRO A 967 -2.86 3.17 -34.67
CA PRO A 967 -3.56 2.15 -35.47
C PRO A 967 -2.79 1.62 -36.71
N GLU A 968 -1.85 2.41 -37.25
CA GLU A 968 -1.07 2.04 -38.44
C GLU A 968 0.47 2.08 -38.29
N LYS A 969 0.99 2.81 -37.30
CA LYS A 969 2.43 3.05 -37.12
C LYS A 969 2.92 2.34 -35.87
N ASN A 970 4.21 2.02 -35.82
CA ASN A 970 4.88 1.45 -34.65
C ASN A 970 5.15 2.55 -33.61
N LEU A 971 4.09 3.14 -33.08
CA LEU A 971 4.13 4.25 -32.14
C LEU A 971 3.20 3.95 -30.96
N ILE A 972 3.74 4.00 -29.76
CA ILE A 972 3.03 3.75 -28.50
C ILE A 972 3.03 5.04 -27.68
N ALA A 973 1.85 5.51 -27.30
CA ALA A 973 1.68 6.55 -26.29
C ALA A 973 1.45 5.90 -24.93
N CYS A 974 2.09 6.40 -23.88
CA CYS A 974 1.87 5.94 -22.51
C CYS A 974 1.94 7.09 -21.51
N ALA A 975 1.16 6.97 -20.43
CA ALA A 975 1.14 7.96 -19.36
C ALA A 975 1.82 7.44 -18.10
N ALA A 976 2.66 8.29 -17.50
CA ALA A 976 3.14 8.11 -16.13
C ALA A 976 2.85 9.38 -15.32
N GLY A 977 1.84 9.32 -14.45
CA GLY A 977 1.32 10.47 -13.72
C GLY A 977 0.78 11.54 -14.65
N ASN A 978 1.38 12.74 -14.61
CA ASN A 978 1.03 13.89 -15.46
C ASN A 978 1.85 13.98 -16.75
N SER A 979 2.71 13.00 -17.04
CA SER A 979 3.61 13.02 -18.20
C SER A 979 3.14 12.02 -19.26
N LEU A 980 3.03 12.50 -20.50
CA LEU A 980 2.77 11.68 -21.70
C LEU A 980 4.08 11.39 -22.42
N PHE A 981 4.38 10.12 -22.64
CA PHE A 981 5.54 9.65 -23.39
C PHE A 981 5.11 8.98 -24.69
N MET A 982 5.85 9.24 -25.77
CA MET A 982 5.65 8.60 -27.07
C MET A 982 6.90 7.81 -27.44
N TYR A 983 6.74 6.50 -27.59
CA TYR A 983 7.81 5.58 -27.97
C TYR A 983 7.56 5.05 -29.37
N HIS A 984 8.56 5.14 -30.23
CA HIS A 984 8.56 4.38 -31.47
C HIS A 984 9.04 2.96 -31.14
N ALA A 985 8.18 1.98 -31.42
CA ALA A 985 8.49 0.56 -31.26
C ALA A 985 9.50 0.08 -32.30
#